data_AF-A0AAN6P0S2-F1
#
_entry.id   AF-A0AAN6P0S2-F1
#
_cell.length_a   1.000
_cell.length_b   1.000
_cell.length_c   1.000
_cell.angle_alpha   90.00
_cell.angle_beta   90.00
_cell.angle_gamma   90.00
#
_symmetry.space_group_name_H-M   'P 1'
#
loop_
_entity.id
_entity.type
_entity.pdbx_description
1 polymer ?
#
loop_
_entity_poly.entity_id
_entity_poly.type
_entity_poly.pdbx_seq_one_letter_code
_entity_poly.pdbx_strand_id
1 'polypeptide(L)'
;MDQAASIVKEHHDAIINAIKQVVQRDWRILIVDDVSKKIIDNSVKEDDILDVNIANIQQIEEPRDENSGMDAIYILSPRPHIVECLVLDLAKGRYRNSAVLWTGILGRELKARLAAAPQKIDSRPLLIDFFPRESHLVSFKDPYSFPILYNPSCEAVAMPHLDALAQKIAAVCITLGEYPKIRFFAPGNNEYRASALCGRLASLVQDELDAYKQFKGDFPPQTTRPQGYLLIADRSMDLMAPLVHEFTYQAMAHDLLPIKEGDKVTFHMTVNEGTPEAEEKDMELSDKDKVWVENRHRHMKDTIEKLMSDFQNFIKQNPNFTNQTQDTTSLNAIRDMLAGLPQFQEMKEAYSLHLTMAQDSMNIFQRRKLPDVASVEQTLATGLDEDYKKPKNILEQMVRLLDDEAITWVERLRLIIIYVLYRDGVITEDIDRLLSHAALQPNEKVKITNLQRLGARPTRKLKEERKPHPPLFPRTQVKNPGDEDNFLSRFEPAVKHMLEDLFNNVLDPATFPFTRPPADGGAADTAMATGQSLRSAAPRWASANRRQVENRQRVIVFMAGGATYSEARICYEEAEKRNRDIYLVSSHMLTPQLYLRQLEDLSMDRRTLGLPMDRPQPKVPEHFYAKPKPPPQPMQRPAAPPAAGSVHPPTQAMGAMTINSGAAHPHAGVSGARPPAPPAGKPEKPVKEKKKRNLFGLKKSS
;
A
#
# COMPACT_ATOMS: atom_id res chain seq x y z
N MET A 1 -26.99 8.99 -0.55
CA MET A 1 -25.70 8.76 -1.23
C MET A 1 -25.69 7.31 -1.61
N ASP A 2 -25.90 7.01 -2.88
CA ASP A 2 -25.61 5.67 -3.41
C ASP A 2 -24.16 5.34 -3.06
N GLN A 3 -23.91 4.15 -2.51
CA GLN A 3 -22.54 3.73 -2.20
C GLN A 3 -21.82 3.54 -3.54
N ALA A 4 -20.90 4.46 -3.84
CA ALA A 4 -19.98 4.35 -4.95
C ALA A 4 -19.30 2.97 -4.94
N ALA A 5 -18.97 2.47 -6.13
CA ALA A 5 -18.28 1.19 -6.27
C ALA A 5 -17.00 1.19 -5.42
N SER A 6 -16.82 0.16 -4.58
CA SER A 6 -15.71 0.12 -3.63
C SER A 6 -15.24 -1.31 -3.42
N ILE A 7 -14.01 -1.60 -3.83
CA ILE A 7 -13.40 -2.92 -3.63
C ILE A 7 -13.20 -3.24 -2.14
N VAL A 8 -13.04 -2.22 -1.29
CA VAL A 8 -13.02 -2.38 0.18
C VAL A 8 -14.33 -3.00 0.67
N LYS A 9 -15.46 -2.47 0.19
CA LYS A 9 -16.78 -2.98 0.53
C LYS A 9 -17.03 -4.36 -0.07
N GLU A 10 -16.67 -4.60 -1.33
CA GLU A 10 -16.85 -5.91 -1.98
C GLU A 10 -16.04 -7.00 -1.26
N HIS A 11 -14.82 -6.68 -0.81
CA HIS A 11 -13.99 -7.58 -0.01
C HIS A 11 -14.58 -7.83 1.38
N HIS A 12 -15.05 -6.79 2.06
CA HIS A 12 -15.80 -6.90 3.32
C HIS A 12 -17.00 -7.85 3.17
N ASP A 13 -17.83 -7.59 2.16
CA ASP A 13 -19.06 -8.34 1.92
C ASP A 13 -18.75 -9.80 1.56
N ALA A 14 -17.68 -10.07 0.81
CA ALA A 14 -17.24 -11.43 0.51
C ALA A 14 -16.87 -12.22 1.78
N ILE A 15 -16.13 -11.62 2.71
CA ILE A 15 -15.75 -12.24 3.99
C ILE A 15 -17.00 -12.50 4.84
N ILE A 16 -17.81 -11.47 5.08
CA ILE A 16 -18.99 -11.57 5.93
C ILE A 16 -20.01 -12.57 5.36
N ASN A 17 -20.23 -12.57 4.04
CA ASN A 17 -21.16 -13.52 3.42
C ASN A 17 -20.63 -14.96 3.50
N ALA A 18 -19.33 -15.17 3.37
CA ALA A 18 -18.73 -16.50 3.55
C ALA A 18 -18.90 -17.02 4.98
N ILE A 19 -18.71 -16.15 5.99
CA ILE A 19 -18.96 -16.50 7.40
C ILE A 19 -20.44 -16.86 7.58
N LYS A 20 -21.37 -16.01 7.13
CA LYS A 20 -22.82 -16.26 7.23
C LYS A 20 -23.25 -17.60 6.61
N GLN A 21 -22.68 -17.97 5.46
CA GLN A 21 -22.98 -19.23 4.78
C GLN A 21 -22.57 -20.46 5.60
N VAL A 22 -21.47 -20.37 6.37
CA VAL A 22 -20.98 -21.46 7.21
C VAL A 22 -21.70 -21.49 8.56
N VAL A 23 -21.91 -20.33 9.18
CA VAL A 23 -22.46 -20.22 10.55
C VAL A 23 -23.94 -20.58 10.61
N GLN A 24 -24.73 -20.20 9.60
CA GLN A 24 -26.18 -20.42 9.51
C GLN A 24 -26.95 -19.87 10.73
N ARG A 25 -27.19 -20.68 11.77
CA ARG A 25 -28.00 -20.34 12.96
C ARG A 25 -27.32 -20.62 14.31
N ASP A 26 -26.22 -21.36 14.34
CA ASP A 26 -25.55 -21.76 15.58
C ASP A 26 -24.32 -20.89 15.83
N TRP A 27 -24.04 -20.57 17.09
CA TRP A 27 -22.84 -19.81 17.46
C TRP A 27 -21.57 -20.59 17.15
N ARG A 28 -20.58 -19.91 16.56
CA ARG A 28 -19.27 -20.49 16.24
C ARG A 28 -18.12 -19.68 16.80
N ILE A 29 -16.97 -20.33 16.94
CA ILE A 29 -15.70 -19.66 17.22
C ILE A 29 -14.96 -19.48 15.88
N LEU A 30 -14.53 -18.26 15.58
CA LEU A 30 -13.72 -17.97 14.40
C LEU A 30 -12.24 -18.17 14.75
N ILE A 31 -11.55 -19.02 13.99
CA ILE A 31 -10.13 -19.27 14.14
C ILE A 31 -9.39 -18.71 12.92
N VAL A 32 -8.38 -17.88 13.18
CA VAL A 32 -7.57 -17.22 12.16
C VAL A 32 -6.08 -17.48 12.41
N ASP A 33 -5.25 -17.35 11.39
CA ASP A 33 -3.79 -17.19 11.53
C ASP A 33 -3.35 -15.73 11.33
N ASP A 34 -2.09 -15.40 11.65
CA ASP A 34 -1.57 -14.02 11.56
C ASP A 34 -1.84 -13.33 10.21
N VAL A 35 -1.67 -14.04 9.09
CA VAL A 35 -1.88 -13.46 7.75
C VAL A 35 -3.37 -13.30 7.46
N SER A 36 -4.17 -14.32 7.74
CA SER A 36 -5.62 -14.22 7.54
C SER A 36 -6.26 -13.12 8.41
N LYS A 37 -5.76 -12.92 9.64
CA LYS A 37 -6.19 -11.84 10.53
C LYS A 37 -5.92 -10.47 9.90
N LYS A 38 -4.70 -10.25 9.40
CA LYS A 38 -4.34 -8.99 8.70
C LYS A 38 -5.21 -8.73 7.47
N ILE A 39 -5.56 -9.77 6.70
CA ILE A 39 -6.45 -9.66 5.54
C ILE A 39 -7.87 -9.26 5.99
N ILE A 40 -8.40 -9.91 7.03
CA ILE A 40 -9.74 -9.64 7.55
C ILE A 40 -9.82 -8.23 8.14
N ASP A 41 -8.92 -7.88 9.07
CA ASP A 41 -8.84 -6.58 9.73
C ASP A 41 -8.69 -5.40 8.75
N ASN A 42 -8.15 -5.65 7.55
CA ASN A 42 -7.97 -4.64 6.52
C ASN A 42 -9.32 -4.08 6.01
N SER A 43 -10.40 -4.86 6.05
CA SER A 43 -11.70 -4.48 5.47
C SER A 43 -12.90 -4.71 6.38
N VAL A 44 -12.76 -5.52 7.42
CA VAL A 44 -13.85 -5.94 8.31
C VAL A 44 -13.53 -5.51 9.74
N LYS A 45 -14.50 -4.89 10.42
CA LYS A 45 -14.37 -4.59 11.85
C LYS A 45 -14.71 -5.83 12.66
N GLU A 46 -14.13 -5.92 13.85
CA GLU A 46 -14.43 -7.01 14.79
C GLU A 46 -15.93 -7.09 15.10
N ASP A 47 -16.58 -5.96 15.33
CA ASP A 47 -18.03 -5.88 15.57
C ASP A 47 -18.85 -6.52 14.43
N ASP A 48 -18.47 -6.29 13.17
CA ASP A 48 -19.17 -6.85 12.01
C ASP A 48 -19.09 -8.39 11.97
N ILE A 49 -17.99 -8.96 12.52
CA ILE A 49 -17.78 -10.41 12.63
C ILE A 49 -18.61 -10.98 13.79
N LEU A 50 -18.62 -10.30 14.94
CA LEU A 50 -19.37 -10.75 16.11
C LEU A 50 -20.89 -10.73 15.85
N ASP A 51 -21.36 -9.78 15.05
CA ASP A 51 -22.77 -9.64 14.64
C ASP A 51 -23.29 -10.77 13.74
N VAL A 52 -22.42 -11.67 13.27
CA VAL A 52 -22.80 -12.82 12.41
C VAL A 52 -22.71 -14.17 13.12
N ASN A 53 -23.10 -14.18 14.41
CA ASN A 53 -23.13 -15.36 15.30
C ASN A 53 -21.73 -15.96 15.52
N ILE A 54 -20.70 -15.12 15.55
CA ILE A 54 -19.36 -15.50 16.02
C ILE A 54 -19.22 -15.08 17.48
N ALA A 55 -18.95 -16.04 18.36
CA ALA A 55 -18.85 -15.77 19.79
C ALA A 55 -17.49 -15.18 20.20
N ASN A 56 -16.42 -15.59 19.50
CA ASN A 56 -15.06 -15.15 19.77
C ASN A 56 -14.17 -15.39 18.53
N ILE A 57 -13.12 -14.58 18.40
CA ILE A 57 -12.07 -14.72 17.39
C ILE A 57 -10.78 -15.16 18.11
N GLN A 58 -10.17 -16.26 17.67
CA GLN A 58 -8.95 -16.80 18.27
C GLN A 58 -7.88 -17.06 17.21
N GLN A 59 -6.63 -17.00 17.61
CA GLN A 59 -5.50 -17.25 16.73
C GLN A 59 -5.01 -18.70 16.81
N ILE A 60 -4.81 -19.36 15.66
CA ILE A 60 -4.47 -20.79 15.61
C ILE A 60 -3.10 -21.06 16.21
N GLU A 61 -2.16 -20.13 16.05
CA GLU A 61 -0.80 -20.21 16.57
C GLU A 61 -0.71 -20.00 18.09
N GLU A 62 -1.78 -19.58 18.74
CA GLU A 62 -1.83 -19.35 20.18
C GLU A 62 -2.42 -20.55 20.95
N PRO A 63 -2.00 -20.77 22.21
CA PRO A 63 -2.63 -21.77 23.07
C PRO A 63 -4.11 -21.43 23.29
N ARG A 64 -4.99 -22.38 22.96
CA ARG A 64 -6.45 -22.25 23.10
C ARG A 64 -7.02 -23.34 24.01
N ASP A 65 -8.09 -23.02 24.71
CA ASP A 65 -8.85 -23.98 25.54
C ASP A 65 -9.70 -24.92 24.68
N GLU A 66 -9.97 -26.12 25.20
CA GLU A 66 -10.88 -27.07 24.58
C GLU A 66 -12.34 -26.60 24.73
N ASN A 67 -13.07 -26.51 23.62
CA ASN A 67 -14.45 -26.04 23.57
C ASN A 67 -15.32 -27.02 22.77
N SER A 68 -15.37 -28.28 23.23
CA SER A 68 -16.04 -29.38 22.54
C SER A 68 -17.56 -29.23 22.40
N GLY A 69 -18.17 -28.24 23.06
CA GLY A 69 -19.59 -27.89 22.89
C GLY A 69 -19.89 -26.92 21.76
N MET A 70 -18.88 -26.24 21.20
CA MET A 70 -19.03 -25.20 20.17
C MET A 70 -18.50 -25.69 18.82
N ASP A 71 -19.09 -25.18 17.73
CA ASP A 71 -18.54 -25.39 16.39
C ASP A 71 -17.51 -24.30 16.06
N ALA A 72 -16.57 -24.61 15.16
CA ALA A 72 -15.54 -23.67 14.71
C ALA A 72 -15.60 -23.42 13.20
N ILE A 73 -15.23 -22.20 12.82
CA ILE A 73 -14.90 -21.82 11.44
C ILE A 73 -13.45 -21.37 11.42
N TYR A 74 -12.65 -21.97 10.55
CA TYR A 74 -11.26 -21.63 10.36
C TYR A 74 -11.14 -20.81 9.08
N ILE A 75 -10.69 -19.56 9.16
CA ILE A 75 -10.29 -18.78 7.99
C ILE A 75 -8.76 -18.71 8.03
N LEU A 76 -8.09 -19.46 7.15
CA LEU A 76 -6.64 -19.67 7.26
C LEU A 76 -5.92 -19.43 5.93
N SER A 77 -4.68 -18.98 6.03
CA SER A 77 -3.75 -18.86 4.91
C SER A 77 -3.18 -20.22 4.52
N PRO A 78 -3.00 -20.50 3.21
CA PRO A 78 -2.53 -21.80 2.72
C PRO A 78 -1.00 -21.96 2.91
N ARG A 79 -0.53 -21.85 4.14
CA ARG A 79 0.90 -21.94 4.51
C ARG A 79 1.22 -23.30 5.16
N PRO A 80 2.40 -23.90 4.91
CA PRO A 80 2.72 -25.23 5.40
C PRO A 80 2.57 -25.41 6.93
N HIS A 81 3.10 -24.47 7.71
CA HIS A 81 3.00 -24.52 9.18
C HIS A 81 1.57 -24.33 9.69
N ILE A 82 0.74 -23.54 8.99
CA ILE A 82 -0.67 -23.32 9.35
C ILE A 82 -1.51 -24.57 9.08
N VAL A 83 -1.26 -25.24 7.95
CA VAL A 83 -1.90 -26.53 7.65
C VAL A 83 -1.54 -27.58 8.69
N GLU A 84 -0.29 -27.61 9.15
CA GLU A 84 0.14 -28.51 10.22
C GLU A 84 -0.53 -28.18 11.56
N CYS A 85 -0.59 -26.89 11.94
CA CYS A 85 -1.34 -26.44 13.12
C CYS A 85 -2.79 -26.91 13.06
N LEU A 86 -3.46 -26.75 11.91
CA LEU A 86 -4.84 -27.20 11.70
C LEU A 86 -4.97 -28.71 11.88
N VAL A 87 -4.12 -29.52 11.25
CA VAL A 87 -4.20 -30.98 11.38
C VAL A 87 -4.05 -31.43 12.84
N LEU A 88 -3.13 -30.82 13.58
CA LEU A 88 -2.93 -31.12 15.00
C LEU A 88 -4.10 -30.64 15.86
N ASP A 89 -4.73 -29.51 15.53
CA ASP A 89 -5.90 -28.98 16.22
C ASP A 89 -7.11 -29.92 16.08
N LEU A 90 -7.33 -30.41 14.87
CA LEU A 90 -8.41 -31.35 14.54
C LEU A 90 -8.20 -32.71 15.19
N ALA A 91 -6.94 -33.15 15.31
CA ALA A 91 -6.61 -34.38 16.03
C ALA A 91 -6.89 -34.30 17.53
N LYS A 92 -6.87 -33.11 18.13
CA LYS A 92 -7.28 -32.90 19.52
C LYS A 92 -8.79 -32.87 19.71
N GLY A 93 -9.58 -32.71 18.65
CA GLY A 93 -11.04 -32.64 18.75
C GLY A 93 -11.53 -31.45 19.57
N ARG A 94 -10.86 -30.29 19.47
CA ARG A 94 -11.14 -29.10 20.32
C ARG A 94 -12.56 -28.55 20.17
N TYR A 95 -13.17 -28.74 19.01
CA TYR A 95 -14.49 -28.21 18.67
C TYR A 95 -15.37 -29.35 18.15
N ARG A 96 -16.69 -29.19 18.30
CA ARG A 96 -17.70 -30.20 17.93
C ARG A 96 -17.68 -30.49 16.42
N ASN A 97 -17.81 -29.45 15.61
CA ASN A 97 -17.65 -29.50 14.16
C ASN A 97 -16.71 -28.39 13.69
N SER A 98 -16.12 -28.57 12.52
CA SER A 98 -15.19 -27.60 11.94
C SER A 98 -15.44 -27.43 10.44
N ALA A 99 -15.34 -26.20 9.96
CA ALA A 99 -15.32 -25.85 8.54
C ALA A 99 -14.11 -24.96 8.28
N VAL A 100 -13.48 -25.09 7.11
CA VAL A 100 -12.25 -24.38 6.75
C VAL A 100 -12.45 -23.61 5.46
N LEU A 101 -12.14 -22.31 5.52
CA LEU A 101 -12.10 -21.39 4.40
C LEU A 101 -10.65 -20.92 4.21
N TRP A 102 -10.07 -21.18 3.03
CA TRP A 102 -8.70 -20.77 2.73
C TRP A 102 -8.67 -19.39 2.11
N THR A 103 -7.81 -18.49 2.60
CA THR A 103 -7.66 -17.14 2.01
C THR A 103 -7.20 -17.19 0.55
N GLY A 104 -6.47 -18.24 0.16
CA GLY A 104 -6.03 -18.51 -1.21
C GLY A 104 -6.25 -19.98 -1.60
N ILE A 105 -5.60 -20.42 -2.69
CA ILE A 105 -5.71 -21.80 -3.15
C ILE A 105 -4.76 -22.70 -2.36
N LEU A 106 -5.29 -23.80 -1.82
CA LEU A 106 -4.48 -24.82 -1.17
C LEU A 106 -3.78 -25.70 -2.23
N GLY A 107 -2.45 -25.66 -2.24
CA GLY A 107 -1.62 -26.48 -3.14
C GLY A 107 -1.81 -27.99 -2.95
N ARG A 108 -1.44 -28.78 -3.96
CA ARG A 108 -1.65 -30.25 -3.98
C ARG A 108 -1.03 -30.96 -2.77
N GLU A 109 0.19 -30.59 -2.41
CA GLU A 109 0.89 -31.16 -1.26
C GLU A 109 0.18 -30.87 0.06
N LEU A 110 -0.22 -29.61 0.26
CA LEU A 110 -0.94 -29.17 1.45
C LEU A 110 -2.34 -29.80 1.54
N LYS A 111 -3.03 -29.98 0.40
CA LYS A 111 -4.29 -30.73 0.32
C LYS A 111 -4.11 -32.19 0.77
N ALA A 112 -3.04 -32.86 0.33
CA ALA A 112 -2.74 -34.22 0.75
C ALA A 112 -2.44 -34.30 2.25
N ARG A 113 -1.71 -33.31 2.79
CA ARG A 113 -1.43 -33.22 4.23
C ARG A 113 -2.70 -33.05 5.06
N LEU A 114 -3.61 -32.18 4.62
CA LEU A 114 -4.91 -31.96 5.27
C LEU A 114 -5.81 -33.20 5.19
N ALA A 115 -5.79 -33.92 4.07
CA ALA A 115 -6.56 -35.15 3.89
C ALA A 115 -6.16 -36.29 4.86
N ALA A 116 -4.96 -36.21 5.46
CA ALA A 116 -4.52 -37.11 6.51
C ALA A 116 -5.04 -36.74 7.91
N ALA A 117 -5.80 -35.65 8.06
CA ALA A 117 -6.42 -35.31 9.33
C ALA A 117 -7.47 -36.37 9.74
N PRO A 118 -7.62 -36.66 11.05
CA PRO A 118 -8.53 -37.69 11.51
C PRO A 118 -10.01 -37.33 11.31
N GLN A 119 -10.33 -36.03 11.27
CA GLN A 119 -11.67 -35.52 11.03
C GLN A 119 -11.82 -35.09 9.57
N LYS A 120 -12.86 -35.58 8.89
CA LYS A 120 -13.27 -35.06 7.57
C LYS A 120 -13.90 -33.69 7.74
N ILE A 121 -13.43 -32.71 6.97
CA ILE A 121 -13.82 -31.31 7.12
C ILE A 121 -14.20 -30.75 5.77
N ASP A 122 -15.24 -29.92 5.78
CA ASP A 122 -15.60 -29.07 4.67
C ASP A 122 -14.53 -27.99 4.48
N SER A 123 -13.79 -28.09 3.38
CA SER A 123 -12.60 -27.28 3.09
C SER A 123 -12.75 -26.65 1.72
N ARG A 124 -12.83 -25.31 1.67
CA ARG A 124 -13.10 -24.56 0.43
C ARG A 124 -12.22 -23.33 0.31
N PRO A 125 -11.89 -22.88 -0.91
CA PRO A 125 -11.20 -21.61 -1.12
C PRO A 125 -12.18 -20.43 -0.97
N LEU A 126 -11.75 -19.38 -0.28
CA LEU A 126 -12.46 -18.09 -0.17
C LEU A 126 -11.89 -17.05 -1.14
N LEU A 127 -10.60 -17.12 -1.48
CA LEU A 127 -9.92 -16.28 -2.48
C LEU A 127 -10.03 -14.78 -2.17
N ILE A 128 -9.46 -14.39 -1.03
CA ILE A 128 -9.43 -13.03 -0.49
C ILE A 128 -8.00 -12.58 -0.15
N ASP A 129 -6.97 -13.23 -0.70
CA ASP A 129 -5.56 -12.94 -0.41
C ASP A 129 -5.05 -11.66 -1.11
N PHE A 130 -5.67 -10.52 -0.80
CA PHE A 130 -5.26 -9.20 -1.27
C PHE A 130 -5.69 -8.09 -0.28
N PHE A 131 -5.12 -6.89 -0.40
CA PHE A 131 -5.41 -5.78 0.50
C PHE A 131 -6.03 -4.61 -0.28
N PRO A 132 -7.36 -4.44 -0.23
CA PRO A 132 -8.02 -3.19 -0.60
C PRO A 132 -7.39 -2.03 0.16
N ARG A 133 -6.77 -1.10 -0.55
CA ARG A 133 -6.12 0.08 0.02
C ARG A 133 -7.07 1.28 0.01
N GLU A 134 -7.83 1.40 -1.06
CA GLU A 134 -8.85 2.42 -1.27
C GLU A 134 -10.00 1.81 -2.07
N SER A 135 -11.08 2.56 -2.21
CA SER A 135 -12.26 2.12 -2.97
C SER A 135 -11.96 1.65 -4.40
N HIS A 136 -10.97 2.22 -5.10
CA HIS A 136 -10.55 1.78 -6.44
C HIS A 136 -9.08 1.33 -6.50
N LEU A 137 -8.44 1.03 -5.35
CA LEU A 137 -7.02 0.64 -5.29
C LEU A 137 -6.81 -0.62 -4.46
N VAL A 138 -6.12 -1.61 -5.03
CA VAL A 138 -5.67 -2.83 -4.36
C VAL A 138 -4.16 -2.92 -4.40
N SER A 139 -3.57 -3.26 -3.25
CA SER A 139 -2.15 -3.58 -3.13
C SER A 139 -1.98 -5.00 -2.61
N PHE A 140 -1.01 -5.74 -3.12
CA PHE A 140 -0.62 -7.04 -2.54
C PHE A 140 0.39 -6.91 -1.40
N LYS A 141 0.81 -5.68 -1.07
CA LYS A 141 1.81 -5.36 -0.04
C LYS A 141 3.12 -6.15 -0.22
N ASP A 142 3.53 -6.34 -1.48
CA ASP A 142 4.70 -7.12 -1.85
C ASP A 142 5.72 -6.29 -2.65
N PRO A 143 6.60 -5.55 -1.95
CA PRO A 143 7.72 -4.84 -2.58
C PRO A 143 8.80 -5.78 -3.14
N TYR A 144 8.86 -7.04 -2.70
CA TYR A 144 9.83 -8.02 -3.22
C TYR A 144 9.45 -8.55 -4.60
N SER A 145 8.19 -8.38 -5.01
CA SER A 145 7.77 -8.67 -6.38
C SER A 145 8.62 -7.95 -7.43
N PHE A 146 9.12 -6.74 -7.15
CA PHE A 146 9.93 -6.01 -8.14
C PHE A 146 11.25 -6.72 -8.47
N PRO A 147 12.16 -6.97 -7.50
CA PRO A 147 13.38 -7.71 -7.80
C PRO A 147 13.10 -9.13 -8.27
N ILE A 148 12.07 -9.81 -7.78
CA ILE A 148 11.73 -11.17 -8.26
C ILE A 148 11.39 -11.19 -9.76
N LEU A 149 10.66 -10.18 -10.24
CA LEU A 149 10.24 -10.10 -11.63
C LEU A 149 11.36 -9.62 -12.58
N TYR A 150 12.22 -8.70 -12.12
CA TYR A 150 13.13 -7.98 -13.01
C TYR A 150 14.63 -8.25 -12.77
N ASN A 151 15.03 -8.87 -11.65
CA ASN A 151 16.41 -9.26 -11.40
C ASN A 151 16.71 -10.65 -12.01
N PRO A 152 17.70 -10.78 -12.91
CA PRO A 152 18.10 -12.08 -13.46
C PRO A 152 18.48 -13.15 -12.42
N SER A 153 19.05 -12.76 -11.27
CA SER A 153 19.40 -13.66 -10.16
C SER A 153 18.18 -14.32 -9.50
N CYS A 154 16.97 -13.81 -9.76
CA CYS A 154 15.71 -14.33 -9.22
C CYS A 154 14.97 -15.28 -10.19
N GLU A 155 15.59 -15.67 -11.30
CA GLU A 155 15.01 -16.55 -12.33
C GLU A 155 14.28 -17.78 -11.76
N ALA A 156 14.96 -18.51 -10.86
CA ALA A 156 14.45 -19.76 -10.32
C ALA A 156 13.16 -19.61 -9.49
N VAL A 157 12.84 -18.39 -9.04
CA VAL A 157 11.65 -18.09 -8.23
C VAL A 157 10.62 -17.24 -8.94
N ALA A 158 10.91 -16.74 -10.14
CA ALA A 158 10.00 -15.91 -10.90
C ALA A 158 8.70 -16.65 -11.27
N MET A 159 8.78 -17.91 -11.72
CA MET A 159 7.58 -18.67 -12.11
C MET A 159 6.63 -18.96 -10.94
N PRO A 160 7.09 -19.54 -9.80
CA PRO A 160 6.22 -19.69 -8.63
C PRO A 160 5.63 -18.35 -8.13
N HIS A 161 6.37 -17.26 -8.30
CA HIS A 161 5.89 -15.92 -7.97
C HIS A 161 4.78 -15.45 -8.91
N LEU A 162 4.89 -15.71 -10.21
CA LEU A 162 3.83 -15.42 -11.18
C LEU A 162 2.56 -16.23 -10.89
N ASP A 163 2.68 -17.49 -10.49
CA ASP A 163 1.53 -18.32 -10.07
C ASP A 163 0.82 -17.68 -8.85
N ALA A 164 1.60 -17.23 -7.86
CA ALA A 164 1.05 -16.55 -6.68
C ALA A 164 0.36 -15.22 -7.06
N LEU A 165 0.97 -14.42 -7.95
CA LEU A 165 0.34 -13.19 -8.45
C LEU A 165 -0.95 -13.50 -9.22
N ALA A 166 -0.95 -14.54 -10.05
CA ALA A 166 -2.13 -14.93 -10.83
C ALA A 166 -3.31 -15.28 -9.93
N GLN A 167 -3.08 -16.04 -8.86
CA GLN A 167 -4.10 -16.37 -7.87
C GLN A 167 -4.67 -15.12 -7.17
N LYS A 168 -3.81 -14.16 -6.80
CA LYS A 168 -4.25 -12.90 -6.18
C LYS A 168 -5.04 -12.01 -7.14
N ILE A 169 -4.64 -11.93 -8.41
CA ILE A 169 -5.38 -11.19 -9.43
C ILE A 169 -6.74 -11.85 -9.70
N ALA A 170 -6.77 -13.18 -9.81
CA ALA A 170 -8.01 -13.93 -9.95
C ALA A 170 -8.93 -13.74 -8.73
N ALA A 171 -8.39 -13.74 -7.51
CA ALA A 171 -9.13 -13.43 -6.28
C ALA A 171 -9.84 -12.07 -6.37
N VAL A 172 -9.14 -11.01 -6.82
CA VAL A 172 -9.77 -9.68 -7.03
C VAL A 172 -10.92 -9.76 -8.03
N CYS A 173 -10.73 -10.43 -9.18
CA CYS A 173 -11.77 -10.59 -10.19
C CYS A 173 -12.99 -11.35 -9.63
N ILE A 174 -12.75 -12.42 -8.86
CA ILE A 174 -13.78 -13.26 -8.26
C ILE A 174 -14.55 -12.51 -7.18
N THR A 175 -13.88 -11.75 -6.32
CA THR A 175 -14.53 -10.87 -5.33
C THR A 175 -15.42 -9.83 -6.00
N LEU A 176 -14.99 -9.29 -7.14
CA LEU A 176 -15.81 -8.40 -7.97
C LEU A 176 -16.89 -9.14 -8.78
N GLY A 177 -16.98 -10.46 -8.72
CA GLY A 177 -17.93 -11.23 -9.54
C GLY A 177 -17.71 -11.09 -11.05
N GLU A 178 -16.48 -10.81 -11.49
CA GLU A 178 -16.13 -10.55 -12.88
C GLU A 178 -15.36 -11.73 -13.50
N TYR A 179 -15.75 -12.11 -14.72
CA TYR A 179 -14.97 -12.97 -15.61
C TYR A 179 -14.54 -12.12 -16.83
N PRO A 180 -13.49 -11.29 -16.67
CA PRO A 180 -13.17 -10.23 -17.62
C PRO A 180 -12.51 -10.75 -18.90
N LYS A 181 -12.58 -9.95 -19.98
CA LYS A 181 -11.69 -10.10 -21.13
C LYS A 181 -10.28 -9.67 -20.72
N ILE A 182 -9.31 -10.57 -20.85
CA ILE A 182 -7.92 -10.28 -20.44
C ILE A 182 -7.12 -9.79 -21.65
N ARG A 183 -6.53 -8.60 -21.51
CA ARG A 183 -5.51 -8.05 -22.41
C ARG A 183 -4.23 -7.81 -21.62
N PHE A 184 -3.09 -7.89 -22.29
CA PHE A 184 -1.80 -7.72 -21.63
C PHE A 184 -0.85 -6.90 -22.47
N PHE A 185 0.03 -6.14 -21.82
CA PHE A 185 1.07 -5.38 -22.48
C PHE A 185 2.08 -6.32 -23.13
N ALA A 186 2.26 -6.17 -24.44
CA ALA A 186 3.23 -6.87 -25.25
C ALA A 186 4.11 -5.80 -25.93
N PRO A 187 5.26 -5.45 -25.34
CA PRO A 187 6.14 -4.45 -25.92
C PRO A 187 6.62 -4.92 -27.29
N GLY A 188 6.67 -4.01 -28.28
CA GLY A 188 7.18 -4.36 -29.61
C GLY A 188 8.67 -4.74 -29.62
N ASN A 189 9.42 -4.33 -28.60
CA ASN A 189 10.81 -4.74 -28.38
C ASN A 189 10.91 -5.85 -27.31
N ASN A 190 11.15 -7.09 -27.75
CA ASN A 190 11.28 -8.26 -26.87
C ASN A 190 12.72 -8.54 -26.41
N GLU A 191 13.61 -7.55 -26.45
CA GLU A 191 15.04 -7.71 -26.12
C GLU A 191 15.33 -7.90 -24.62
N TYR A 192 14.40 -7.53 -23.73
CA TYR A 192 14.55 -7.71 -22.29
C TYR A 192 13.63 -8.82 -21.76
N ARG A 193 14.11 -9.56 -20.76
CA ARG A 193 13.41 -10.71 -20.16
C ARG A 193 11.98 -10.38 -19.72
N ALA A 194 11.76 -9.17 -19.23
CA ALA A 194 10.49 -8.74 -18.68
C ALA A 194 9.37 -8.65 -19.74
N SER A 195 9.72 -8.47 -21.02
CA SER A 195 8.77 -8.34 -22.14
C SER A 195 7.74 -9.47 -22.24
N ALA A 196 8.09 -10.69 -21.83
CA ALA A 196 7.21 -11.84 -21.86
C ALA A 196 6.49 -12.13 -20.52
N LEU A 197 6.70 -11.30 -19.49
CA LEU A 197 6.07 -11.48 -18.17
C LEU A 197 4.56 -11.29 -18.25
N CYS A 198 4.09 -10.19 -18.85
CA CYS A 198 2.67 -9.87 -18.93
C CYS A 198 1.86 -10.96 -19.64
N GLY A 199 2.36 -11.50 -20.77
CA GLY A 199 1.69 -12.58 -21.50
C GLY A 199 1.63 -13.89 -20.71
N ARG A 200 2.71 -14.25 -20.00
CA ARG A 200 2.72 -15.42 -19.11
C ARG A 200 1.74 -15.25 -17.95
N LEU A 201 1.80 -14.10 -17.27
CA LEU A 201 0.91 -13.80 -16.15
C LEU A 201 -0.56 -13.80 -16.59
N ALA A 202 -0.86 -13.19 -17.74
CA ALA A 202 -2.22 -13.16 -18.28
C ALA A 202 -2.78 -14.56 -18.58
N SER A 203 -1.93 -15.46 -19.08
CA SER A 203 -2.30 -16.86 -19.30
C SER A 203 -2.59 -17.58 -17.97
N LEU A 204 -1.74 -17.40 -16.95
CA LEU A 204 -1.95 -17.98 -15.62
C LEU A 204 -3.24 -17.46 -14.97
N VAL A 205 -3.51 -16.16 -15.06
CA VAL A 205 -4.77 -15.58 -14.54
C VAL A 205 -5.98 -16.15 -15.28
N GLN A 206 -5.89 -16.34 -16.60
CA GLN A 206 -6.95 -16.97 -17.39
C GLN A 206 -7.23 -18.40 -16.89
N ASP A 207 -6.19 -19.19 -16.62
CA ASP A 207 -6.31 -20.56 -16.14
C ASP A 207 -6.95 -20.62 -14.73
N GLU A 208 -6.57 -19.72 -13.84
CA GLU A 208 -7.16 -19.62 -12.49
C GLU A 208 -8.65 -19.25 -12.54
N LEU A 209 -9.04 -18.31 -13.39
CA LEU A 209 -10.45 -17.92 -13.58
C LEU A 209 -11.28 -19.05 -14.20
N ASP A 210 -10.70 -19.79 -15.14
CA ASP A 210 -11.34 -20.95 -15.77
C ASP A 210 -11.56 -22.08 -14.77
N ALA A 211 -10.54 -22.40 -13.97
CA ALA A 211 -10.62 -23.40 -12.91
C ALA A 211 -11.71 -23.02 -11.90
N TYR A 212 -11.78 -21.74 -11.50
CA TYR A 212 -12.82 -21.27 -10.60
C TYR A 212 -14.22 -21.37 -11.21
N LYS A 213 -14.39 -21.00 -12.49
CA LYS A 213 -15.66 -21.13 -13.22
C LYS A 213 -16.13 -22.59 -13.33
N GLN A 214 -15.21 -23.52 -13.56
CA GLN A 214 -15.52 -24.96 -13.57
C GLN A 214 -15.93 -25.47 -12.19
N PHE A 215 -15.25 -24.99 -11.14
CA PHE A 215 -15.56 -25.33 -9.75
C PHE A 215 -16.90 -24.75 -9.29
N LYS A 216 -17.20 -23.51 -9.68
CA LYS A 216 -18.39 -22.75 -9.30
C LYS A 216 -19.23 -22.43 -10.54
N GLY A 217 -20.12 -23.34 -10.89
CA GLY A 217 -20.89 -23.28 -12.15
C GLY A 217 -21.83 -22.07 -12.30
N ASP A 218 -22.16 -21.37 -11.20
CA ASP A 218 -22.91 -20.12 -11.18
C ASP A 218 -22.03 -18.86 -11.32
N PHE A 219 -20.72 -19.01 -11.55
CA PHE A 219 -19.79 -17.93 -11.81
C PHE A 219 -19.60 -17.67 -13.33
N PRO A 220 -19.51 -16.40 -13.78
CA PRO A 220 -19.78 -15.17 -13.01
C PRO A 220 -21.27 -15.04 -12.65
N PRO A 221 -21.61 -14.30 -11.56
CA PRO A 221 -23.00 -14.02 -11.23
C PRO A 221 -23.76 -13.40 -12.41
N GLN A 222 -25.02 -13.79 -12.58
CA GLN A 222 -25.87 -13.22 -13.63
C GLN A 222 -26.02 -11.71 -13.43
N THR A 223 -25.66 -10.94 -14.46
CA THR A 223 -25.66 -9.48 -14.41
C THR A 223 -26.07 -8.90 -15.76
N THR A 224 -26.68 -7.72 -15.74
CA THR A 224 -26.95 -6.92 -16.94
C THR A 224 -25.73 -6.11 -17.38
N ARG A 225 -24.64 -6.16 -16.61
CA ARG A 225 -23.42 -5.37 -16.84
C ARG A 225 -22.69 -5.88 -18.09
N PRO A 226 -22.14 -4.98 -18.92
CA PRO A 226 -21.21 -5.39 -19.96
C PRO A 226 -20.02 -6.14 -19.35
N GLN A 227 -19.55 -7.20 -20.03
CA GLN A 227 -18.40 -7.98 -19.56
C GLN A 227 -17.18 -7.07 -19.29
N GLY A 228 -16.56 -7.19 -18.10
CA GLY A 228 -15.42 -6.35 -17.75
C GLY A 228 -14.14 -6.62 -18.53
N TYR A 229 -13.12 -5.78 -18.29
CA TYR A 229 -11.76 -5.93 -18.82
C TYR A 229 -10.75 -6.12 -17.69
N LEU A 230 -9.72 -6.93 -17.94
CA LEU A 230 -8.51 -6.99 -17.15
C LEU A 230 -7.33 -6.62 -18.05
N LEU A 231 -6.67 -5.52 -17.75
CA LEU A 231 -5.45 -5.05 -18.41
C LEU A 231 -4.25 -5.40 -17.53
N ILE A 232 -3.31 -6.21 -18.04
CA ILE A 232 -2.07 -6.55 -17.33
C ILE A 232 -0.91 -5.81 -17.97
N ALA A 233 -0.28 -4.90 -17.23
CA ALA A 233 0.91 -4.17 -17.64
C ALA A 233 2.06 -4.39 -16.64
N ASP A 234 3.25 -3.95 -16.99
CA ASP A 234 4.43 -3.96 -16.13
C ASP A 234 5.14 -2.60 -16.17
N ARG A 235 6.21 -2.45 -15.38
CA ARG A 235 6.93 -1.17 -15.27
C ARG A 235 7.58 -0.68 -16.55
N SER A 236 7.80 -1.55 -17.54
CA SER A 236 8.38 -1.15 -18.81
C SER A 236 7.42 -0.36 -19.71
N MET A 237 6.11 -0.36 -19.40
CA MET A 237 5.14 0.48 -20.10
C MET A 237 5.36 1.98 -19.84
N ASP A 238 5.78 2.34 -18.63
CA ASP A 238 6.02 3.73 -18.22
C ASP A 238 7.09 3.80 -17.13
N LEU A 239 8.28 4.27 -17.54
CA LEU A 239 9.43 4.48 -16.67
C LEU A 239 9.51 5.92 -16.14
N MET A 240 8.70 6.86 -16.66
CA MET A 240 8.69 8.26 -16.22
C MET A 240 7.78 8.45 -15.01
N ALA A 241 6.62 7.79 -14.97
CA ALA A 241 5.64 7.97 -13.91
C ALA A 241 6.18 7.78 -12.48
N PRO A 242 7.08 6.81 -12.19
CA PRO A 242 7.68 6.66 -10.85
C PRO A 242 8.73 7.73 -10.50
N LEU A 243 9.12 8.59 -11.44
CA LEU A 243 10.24 9.53 -11.28
C LEU A 243 9.80 11.00 -11.27
N VAL A 244 8.73 11.36 -11.98
CA VAL A 244 8.27 12.75 -12.07
C VAL A 244 7.60 13.17 -10.75
N HIS A 245 7.93 14.36 -10.24
CA HIS A 245 7.21 14.92 -9.10
C HIS A 245 5.76 15.18 -9.48
N GLU A 246 4.85 14.73 -8.61
CA GLU A 246 3.44 14.93 -8.80
C GLU A 246 2.85 15.82 -7.70
N PHE A 247 2.02 16.77 -8.09
CA PHE A 247 1.51 17.84 -7.22
C PHE A 247 0.04 17.67 -6.83
N THR A 248 -0.56 16.52 -7.12
CA THR A 248 -1.82 16.12 -6.47
C THR A 248 -1.58 15.66 -5.03
N TYR A 249 -2.50 15.98 -4.12
CA TYR A 249 -2.28 15.96 -2.69
C TYR A 249 -1.64 14.66 -2.17
N GLN A 250 -2.22 13.51 -2.49
CA GLN A 250 -1.72 12.21 -2.03
C GLN A 250 -0.36 11.87 -2.62
N ALA A 251 -0.18 12.03 -3.93
CA ALA A 251 1.08 11.71 -4.59
C ALA A 251 2.23 12.59 -4.04
N MET A 252 1.97 13.90 -3.88
CA MET A 252 2.91 14.85 -3.31
C MET A 252 3.26 14.52 -1.86
N ALA A 253 2.25 14.18 -1.04
CA ALA A 253 2.47 13.82 0.35
C ALA A 253 3.32 12.55 0.49
N HIS A 254 3.06 11.51 -0.31
CA HIS A 254 3.84 10.26 -0.29
C HIS A 254 5.27 10.41 -0.86
N ASP A 255 5.52 11.38 -1.75
CA ASP A 255 6.87 11.69 -2.24
C ASP A 255 7.68 12.51 -1.22
N LEU A 256 7.07 13.53 -0.62
CA LEU A 256 7.79 14.54 0.15
C LEU A 256 7.83 14.28 1.66
N LEU A 257 6.79 13.65 2.22
CA LEU A 257 6.65 13.46 3.66
C LEU A 257 7.11 12.06 4.09
N PRO A 258 7.57 11.89 5.34
CA PRO A 258 7.96 10.60 5.89
C PRO A 258 6.73 9.72 6.26
N ILE A 259 5.85 9.47 5.30
CA ILE A 259 4.70 8.58 5.47
C ILE A 259 5.20 7.13 5.53
N LYS A 260 4.83 6.41 6.59
CA LYS A 260 5.20 5.01 6.76
C LYS A 260 4.15 4.12 6.12
N GLU A 261 4.60 3.23 5.23
CA GLU A 261 3.77 2.18 4.65
C GLU A 261 4.00 0.85 5.38
N GLY A 262 3.06 0.45 6.22
CA GLY A 262 3.06 -0.85 6.91
C GLY A 262 1.72 -1.56 6.82
N ASP A 263 1.30 -2.22 7.91
CA ASP A 263 -0.06 -2.76 8.02
C ASP A 263 -1.10 -1.64 7.87
N LYS A 264 -0.79 -0.48 8.46
CA LYS A 264 -1.49 0.80 8.29
C LYS A 264 -0.56 1.83 7.65
N VAL A 265 -1.16 2.84 7.02
CA VAL A 265 -0.43 4.00 6.48
C VAL A 265 -0.47 5.09 7.52
N THR A 266 0.69 5.53 7.99
CA THR A 266 0.73 6.53 9.07
C THR A 266 1.65 7.68 8.77
N PHE A 267 1.24 8.86 9.24
CA PHE A 267 2.05 10.07 9.27
C PHE A 267 2.31 10.48 10.72
N HIS A 268 3.59 10.61 11.07
CA HIS A 268 4.02 11.01 12.41
C HIS A 268 3.99 12.52 12.54
N MET A 269 3.30 13.05 13.55
CA MET A 269 3.21 14.48 13.78
C MET A 269 3.00 14.83 15.25
N THR A 270 3.40 16.05 15.61
CA THR A 270 3.08 16.66 16.90
C THR A 270 1.68 17.28 16.86
N VAL A 271 0.76 16.78 17.68
CA VAL A 271 -0.57 17.36 17.89
C VAL A 271 -0.50 18.42 19.00
N ASN A 272 -1.29 19.50 18.88
CA ASN A 272 -1.29 20.64 19.80
C ASN A 272 0.11 21.30 20.00
N GLU A 273 0.93 21.34 18.94
CA GLU A 273 2.25 21.94 18.97
C GLU A 273 2.21 23.39 19.53
N GLY A 274 3.10 23.70 20.48
CA GLY A 274 3.17 25.01 21.12
C GLY A 274 2.26 25.19 22.36
N THR A 275 1.54 24.14 22.76
CA THR A 275 0.75 24.09 24.01
C THR A 275 1.39 23.15 25.04
N PRO A 276 1.04 23.25 26.34
CA PRO A 276 1.43 22.27 27.36
C PRO A 276 0.97 20.84 27.06
N GLU A 277 -0.07 20.67 26.23
CA GLU A 277 -0.65 19.40 25.81
C GLU A 277 -0.08 18.86 24.49
N ALA A 278 1.10 19.33 24.09
CA ALA A 278 1.77 18.84 22.89
C ALA A 278 2.14 17.35 23.02
N GLU A 279 1.71 16.55 22.05
CA GLU A 279 1.96 15.10 22.02
C GLU A 279 2.38 14.63 20.62
N GLU A 280 3.30 13.69 20.55
CA GLU A 280 3.66 13.01 19.29
C GLU A 280 2.67 11.88 19.01
N LYS A 281 2.09 11.87 17.82
CA LYS A 281 1.06 10.89 17.43
C LYS A 281 1.28 10.39 16.01
N ASP A 282 1.10 9.08 15.81
CA ASP A 282 1.01 8.47 14.49
C ASP A 282 -0.45 8.50 14.02
N MET A 283 -0.73 9.33 13.01
CA MET A 283 -2.06 9.50 12.43
C MET A 283 -2.25 8.58 11.24
N GLU A 284 -3.35 7.82 11.20
CA GLU A 284 -3.66 6.87 10.13
C GLU A 284 -4.32 7.55 8.92
N LEU A 285 -3.79 7.32 7.72
CA LEU A 285 -4.38 7.74 6.45
C LEU A 285 -5.23 6.59 5.88
N SER A 286 -6.55 6.77 5.81
CA SER A 286 -7.46 5.73 5.33
C SER A 286 -8.74 6.30 4.70
N ASP A 287 -9.51 5.46 3.99
CA ASP A 287 -10.82 5.81 3.42
C ASP A 287 -11.90 6.14 4.50
N LYS A 288 -11.58 6.00 5.80
CA LYS A 288 -12.45 6.46 6.90
C LYS A 288 -12.40 7.98 7.06
N ASP A 289 -11.30 8.61 6.65
CA ASP A 289 -11.14 10.06 6.69
C ASP A 289 -11.75 10.70 5.43
N LYS A 290 -12.85 11.44 5.62
CA LYS A 290 -13.55 12.10 4.52
C LYS A 290 -12.74 13.25 3.91
N VAL A 291 -11.95 13.96 4.72
CA VAL A 291 -11.13 15.08 4.24
C VAL A 291 -10.03 14.53 3.34
N TRP A 292 -9.44 13.39 3.70
CA TRP A 292 -8.49 12.67 2.84
C TRP A 292 -9.12 12.24 1.52
N VAL A 293 -10.24 11.50 1.56
CA VAL A 293 -10.89 10.96 0.36
C VAL A 293 -11.33 12.05 -0.61
N GLU A 294 -11.86 13.17 -0.11
CA GLU A 294 -12.32 14.28 -0.95
C GLU A 294 -11.17 15.04 -1.64
N ASN A 295 -9.97 15.04 -1.06
CA ASN A 295 -8.86 15.88 -1.51
C ASN A 295 -7.66 15.11 -2.08
N ARG A 296 -7.51 13.81 -1.83
CA ARG A 296 -6.31 13.04 -2.20
C ARG A 296 -5.89 13.15 -3.67
N HIS A 297 -6.85 13.31 -4.57
CA HIS A 297 -6.63 13.40 -6.02
C HIS A 297 -6.62 14.83 -6.55
N ARG A 298 -6.95 15.82 -5.71
CA ARG A 298 -6.98 17.23 -6.07
C ARG A 298 -5.55 17.78 -6.12
N HIS A 299 -5.32 18.78 -6.96
CA HIS A 299 -4.05 19.51 -6.97
C HIS A 299 -3.80 20.17 -5.60
N MET A 300 -2.54 20.27 -5.16
CA MET A 300 -2.19 20.78 -3.83
C MET A 300 -2.65 22.23 -3.62
N LYS A 301 -2.55 23.08 -4.66
CA LYS A 301 -3.07 24.47 -4.64
C LYS A 301 -4.55 24.48 -4.24
N ASP A 302 -5.37 23.76 -4.99
CA ASP A 302 -6.81 23.72 -4.79
C ASP A 302 -7.19 22.99 -3.50
N THR A 303 -6.35 22.05 -3.03
CA THR A 303 -6.51 21.37 -1.74
C THR A 303 -6.37 22.35 -0.59
N ILE A 304 -5.33 23.19 -0.61
CA ILE A 304 -5.14 24.24 0.40
C ILE A 304 -6.33 25.22 0.39
N GLU A 305 -6.75 25.67 -0.79
CA GLU A 305 -7.91 26.56 -0.94
C GLU A 305 -9.21 25.91 -0.39
N LYS A 306 -9.45 24.64 -0.71
CA LYS A 306 -10.60 23.87 -0.23
C LYS A 306 -10.59 23.72 1.29
N LEU A 307 -9.46 23.28 1.87
CA LEU A 307 -9.31 23.12 3.31
C LEU A 307 -9.54 24.44 4.07
N MET A 308 -9.01 25.55 3.54
CA MET A 308 -9.25 26.88 4.12
C MET A 308 -10.72 27.29 4.02
N SER A 309 -11.36 27.06 2.87
CA SER A 309 -12.77 27.38 2.64
C SER A 309 -13.69 26.59 3.56
N ASP A 310 -13.48 25.27 3.65
CA ASP A 310 -14.29 24.39 4.50
C ASP A 310 -14.18 24.77 5.97
N PHE A 311 -12.96 25.10 6.42
CA PHE A 311 -12.74 25.55 7.79
C PHE A 311 -13.43 26.89 8.09
N GLN A 312 -13.36 27.85 7.17
CA GLN A 312 -14.08 29.12 7.31
C GLN A 312 -15.60 28.90 7.36
N ASN A 313 -16.12 27.96 6.57
CA ASN A 313 -17.54 27.59 6.59
C ASN A 313 -17.91 26.93 7.92
N PHE A 314 -17.04 26.08 8.47
CA PHE A 314 -17.23 25.48 9.78
C PHE A 314 -17.32 26.54 10.90
N ILE A 315 -16.43 27.55 10.91
CA ILE A 315 -16.50 28.66 11.87
C ILE A 315 -17.82 29.43 11.74
N LYS A 316 -18.23 29.76 10.50
CA LYS A 316 -19.49 30.49 10.24
C LYS A 316 -20.70 29.73 10.75
N GLN A 317 -20.69 28.40 10.67
CA GLN A 317 -21.76 27.54 11.20
C GLN A 317 -21.71 27.39 12.73
N ASN A 318 -20.58 27.72 13.34
CA ASN A 318 -20.33 27.57 14.78
C ASN A 318 -19.84 28.90 15.41
N PRO A 319 -20.57 30.02 15.27
CA PRO A 319 -20.10 31.36 15.66
C PRO A 319 -19.89 31.51 17.18
N ASN A 320 -20.52 30.65 17.98
CA ASN A 320 -20.38 30.65 19.45
C ASN A 320 -19.00 30.15 19.92
N PHE A 321 -18.16 29.67 19.01
CA PHE A 321 -16.89 29.00 19.33
C PHE A 321 -15.64 29.80 18.92
N THR A 322 -15.79 30.98 18.31
CA THR A 322 -14.65 31.81 17.91
C THR A 322 -14.81 33.24 18.40
N ASN A 323 -13.81 33.77 19.09
CA ASN A 323 -13.69 35.22 19.28
C ASN A 323 -13.46 35.84 17.90
N GLN A 324 -14.38 36.69 17.44
CA GLN A 324 -14.44 37.28 16.08
C GLN A 324 -13.23 38.16 15.68
N THR A 325 -12.15 38.17 16.46
CA THR A 325 -11.01 39.09 16.34
C THR A 325 -9.71 38.47 15.82
N GLN A 326 -9.66 37.17 15.50
CA GLN A 326 -8.46 36.54 14.93
C GLN A 326 -8.49 36.44 13.40
N ASP A 327 -7.34 36.69 12.77
CA ASP A 327 -7.12 36.64 11.32
C ASP A 327 -7.17 35.18 10.81
N THR A 328 -8.27 34.79 10.18
CA THR A 328 -8.53 33.42 9.67
C THR A 328 -7.97 33.17 8.26
N THR A 329 -7.07 34.04 7.79
CA THR A 329 -6.54 33.99 6.41
C THR A 329 -5.25 33.18 6.27
N SER A 330 -4.72 32.56 7.33
CA SER A 330 -3.50 31.74 7.27
C SER A 330 -3.70 30.35 7.85
N LEU A 331 -3.03 29.34 7.25
CA LEU A 331 -3.06 27.94 7.69
C LEU A 331 -2.66 27.79 9.17
N ASN A 332 -1.65 28.55 9.61
CA ASN A 332 -1.20 28.53 11.00
C ASN A 332 -2.26 29.05 11.97
N ALA A 333 -2.95 30.14 11.63
CA ALA A 333 -4.02 30.68 12.48
C ALA A 333 -5.21 29.71 12.60
N ILE A 334 -5.51 28.97 11.53
CA ILE A 334 -6.52 27.91 11.53
C ILE A 334 -6.12 26.77 12.46
N ARG A 335 -4.86 26.33 12.39
CA ARG A 335 -4.31 25.29 13.26
C ARG A 335 -4.39 25.68 14.75
N ASP A 336 -4.01 26.91 15.08
CA ASP A 336 -4.06 27.42 16.45
C ASP A 336 -5.50 27.53 16.98
N MET A 337 -6.45 27.90 16.12
CA MET A 337 -7.86 27.97 16.49
C MET A 337 -8.48 26.58 16.74
N LEU A 338 -8.10 25.58 15.94
CA LEU A 338 -8.51 24.18 16.13
C LEU A 338 -8.10 23.66 17.52
N ALA A 339 -6.99 24.13 18.09
CA ALA A 339 -6.56 23.73 19.43
C ALA A 339 -7.64 23.98 20.50
N GLY A 340 -8.44 25.05 20.35
CA GLY A 340 -9.45 25.49 21.32
C GLY A 340 -10.83 24.83 21.24
N LEU A 341 -11.04 23.81 20.39
CA LEU A 341 -12.35 23.18 20.17
C LEU A 341 -12.45 21.75 20.74
N PRO A 342 -12.81 21.55 22.02
CA PRO A 342 -12.84 20.23 22.65
C PRO A 342 -14.04 19.36 22.22
N GLN A 343 -15.14 19.94 21.72
CA GLN A 343 -16.36 19.20 21.40
C GLN A 343 -16.34 18.50 20.02
N PHE A 344 -15.35 18.79 19.18
CA PHE A 344 -15.25 18.25 17.81
C PHE A 344 -13.91 17.54 17.56
N GLN A 345 -13.53 16.62 18.46
CA GLN A 345 -12.19 16.03 18.47
C GLN A 345 -11.84 15.29 17.17
N GLU A 346 -12.72 14.44 16.62
CA GLU A 346 -12.44 13.73 15.35
C GLU A 346 -12.19 14.70 14.18
N MET A 347 -13.05 15.72 14.05
CA MET A 347 -12.91 16.70 12.98
C MET A 347 -11.67 17.57 13.19
N LYS A 348 -11.38 17.96 14.44
CA LYS A 348 -10.15 18.67 14.80
C LYS A 348 -8.91 17.88 14.39
N GLU A 349 -8.88 16.60 14.72
CA GLU A 349 -7.77 15.70 14.37
C GLU A 349 -7.60 15.57 12.85
N ALA A 350 -8.68 15.36 12.09
CA ALA A 350 -8.62 15.27 10.63
C ALA A 350 -8.11 16.56 9.97
N TYR A 351 -8.65 17.73 10.35
CA TYR A 351 -8.17 19.00 9.78
C TYR A 351 -6.73 19.31 10.22
N SER A 352 -6.37 19.05 11.48
CA SER A 352 -5.00 19.25 11.97
C SER A 352 -4.01 18.41 11.16
N LEU A 353 -4.33 17.14 10.91
CA LEU A 353 -3.55 16.24 10.07
C LEU A 353 -3.34 16.82 8.67
N HIS A 354 -4.42 17.15 7.97
CA HIS A 354 -4.33 17.55 6.57
C HIS A 354 -3.71 18.93 6.36
N LEU A 355 -3.97 19.89 7.25
CA LEU A 355 -3.34 21.20 7.23
C LEU A 355 -1.83 21.10 7.46
N THR A 356 -1.41 20.26 8.41
CA THR A 356 0.01 20.06 8.69
C THR A 356 0.71 19.38 7.53
N MET A 357 0.14 18.29 6.98
CA MET A 357 0.69 17.63 5.81
C MET A 357 0.81 18.57 4.60
N ALA A 358 -0.21 19.41 4.34
CA ALA A 358 -0.18 20.38 3.26
C ALA A 358 0.90 21.45 3.50
N GLN A 359 1.01 21.97 4.73
CA GLN A 359 2.01 22.96 5.11
C GLN A 359 3.44 22.39 5.00
N ASP A 360 3.68 21.19 5.51
CA ASP A 360 4.99 20.52 5.45
C ASP A 360 5.39 20.20 4.01
N SER A 361 4.44 19.74 3.20
CA SER A 361 4.67 19.50 1.76
C SER A 361 5.06 20.80 1.06
N MET A 362 4.37 21.91 1.34
CA MET A 362 4.66 23.21 0.74
C MET A 362 5.99 23.82 1.23
N ASN A 363 6.33 23.60 2.51
CA ASN A 363 7.63 23.98 3.06
C ASN A 363 8.77 23.27 2.31
N ILE A 364 8.61 21.97 2.04
CA ILE A 364 9.58 21.19 1.25
C ILE A 364 9.62 21.68 -0.20
N PHE A 365 8.45 21.88 -0.82
CA PHE A 365 8.32 22.36 -2.19
C PHE A 365 9.09 23.66 -2.45
N GLN A 366 8.98 24.63 -1.54
CA GLN A 366 9.71 25.90 -1.63
C GLN A 366 11.19 25.73 -1.29
N ARG A 367 11.51 25.05 -0.18
CA ARG A 367 12.89 24.91 0.30
C ARG A 367 13.77 24.15 -0.68
N ARG A 368 13.22 23.14 -1.36
CA ARG A 368 13.93 22.32 -2.36
C ARG A 368 13.77 22.83 -3.80
N LYS A 369 13.24 24.05 -4.00
CA LYS A 369 13.01 24.64 -5.33
C LYS A 369 12.34 23.68 -6.32
N LEU A 370 11.34 22.93 -5.84
CA LEU A 370 10.63 21.97 -6.68
C LEU A 370 9.91 22.57 -7.89
N PRO A 371 9.47 23.85 -7.93
CA PRO A 371 9.00 24.47 -9.16
C PRO A 371 10.01 24.38 -10.31
N ASP A 372 11.28 24.67 -10.03
CA ASP A 372 12.34 24.70 -11.05
C ASP A 372 12.70 23.28 -11.50
N VAL A 373 12.79 22.35 -10.55
CA VAL A 373 12.99 20.91 -10.82
C VAL A 373 11.86 20.38 -11.69
N ALA A 374 10.61 20.63 -11.30
CA ALA A 374 9.44 20.12 -12.02
C ALA A 374 9.31 20.72 -13.41
N SER A 375 9.64 21.99 -13.65
CA SER A 375 9.63 22.55 -15.01
C SER A 375 10.56 21.74 -15.96
N VAL A 376 11.75 21.36 -15.48
CA VAL A 376 12.68 20.50 -16.23
C VAL A 376 12.14 19.06 -16.36
N GLU A 377 11.62 18.46 -15.29
CA GLU A 377 11.04 17.12 -15.32
C GLU A 377 9.88 17.02 -16.32
N GLN A 378 8.93 17.95 -16.27
CA GLN A 378 7.78 18.04 -17.17
C GLN A 378 8.23 18.19 -18.62
N THR A 379 9.25 19.01 -18.87
CA THR A 379 9.81 19.20 -20.21
C THR A 379 10.47 17.94 -20.75
N LEU A 380 11.21 17.22 -19.91
CA LEU A 380 11.86 15.97 -20.31
C LEU A 380 10.86 14.81 -20.47
N ALA A 381 9.86 14.72 -19.59
CA ALA A 381 8.87 13.64 -19.59
C ALA A 381 7.87 13.77 -20.76
N THR A 382 7.43 15.00 -21.07
CA THR A 382 6.52 15.25 -22.21
C THR A 382 7.27 15.43 -23.53
N GLY A 383 8.57 15.71 -23.48
CA GLY A 383 9.38 16.09 -24.64
C GLY A 383 9.07 17.49 -25.19
N LEU A 384 8.27 18.29 -24.47
CA LEU A 384 7.83 19.62 -24.87
C LEU A 384 8.05 20.65 -23.75
N ASP A 385 8.49 21.86 -24.08
CA ASP A 385 8.53 22.99 -23.16
C ASP A 385 7.12 23.51 -22.83
N GLU A 386 7.03 24.51 -21.96
CA GLU A 386 5.78 25.14 -21.49
C GLU A 386 4.93 25.71 -22.64
N ASP A 387 5.57 26.08 -23.75
CA ASP A 387 4.95 26.54 -25.00
C ASP A 387 4.48 25.39 -25.91
N TYR A 388 4.60 24.13 -25.45
CA TYR A 388 4.33 22.91 -26.22
C TYR A 388 5.20 22.78 -27.47
N LYS A 389 6.43 23.31 -27.41
CA LYS A 389 7.45 23.21 -28.47
C LYS A 389 8.57 22.30 -28.03
N LYS A 390 9.38 21.86 -29.01
CA LYS A 390 10.56 21.07 -28.72
C LYS A 390 11.58 21.91 -27.92
N PRO A 391 12.02 21.45 -26.73
CA PRO A 391 12.84 22.26 -25.85
C PRO A 391 14.24 22.50 -26.42
N LYS A 392 14.77 23.69 -26.18
CA LYS A 392 16.17 24.07 -26.48
C LYS A 392 16.96 24.20 -25.19
N ASN A 393 18.23 23.81 -25.22
CA ASN A 393 19.17 23.95 -24.10
C ASN A 393 18.72 23.29 -22.78
N ILE A 394 17.87 22.26 -22.84
CA ILE A 394 17.34 21.58 -21.64
C ILE A 394 18.45 20.97 -20.76
N LEU A 395 19.54 20.49 -21.38
CA LEU A 395 20.70 19.99 -20.67
C LEU A 395 21.36 21.08 -19.80
N GLU A 396 21.50 22.30 -20.33
CA GLU A 396 22.10 23.41 -19.59
C GLU A 396 21.24 23.81 -18.40
N GLN A 397 19.92 23.82 -18.57
CA GLN A 397 18.98 24.09 -17.48
C GLN A 397 19.07 23.03 -16.39
N MET A 398 19.06 21.75 -16.77
CA MET A 398 19.22 20.64 -15.83
C MET A 398 20.56 20.72 -15.07
N VAL A 399 21.68 20.96 -15.75
CA VAL A 399 23.02 21.02 -15.15
C VAL A 399 23.12 22.13 -14.09
N ARG A 400 22.42 23.27 -14.28
CA ARG A 400 22.34 24.33 -13.26
C ARG A 400 21.64 23.85 -11.98
N LEU A 401 20.59 23.05 -12.10
CA LEU A 401 19.88 22.49 -10.94
C LEU A 401 20.71 21.42 -10.22
N LEU A 402 21.54 20.67 -10.95
CA LEU A 402 22.41 19.65 -10.35
C LEU A 402 23.47 20.23 -9.40
N ASP A 403 23.85 21.49 -9.59
CA ASP A 403 24.83 22.21 -8.77
C ASP A 403 24.20 23.03 -7.63
N ASP A 404 22.86 23.13 -7.60
CA ASP A 404 22.15 23.96 -6.62
C ASP A 404 22.03 23.24 -5.28
N GLU A 405 22.57 23.85 -4.21
CA GLU A 405 22.59 23.31 -2.85
C GLU A 405 21.18 23.06 -2.27
N ALA A 406 20.15 23.74 -2.78
CA ALA A 406 18.78 23.52 -2.33
C ALA A 406 18.20 22.17 -2.80
N ILE A 407 18.73 21.60 -3.89
CA ILE A 407 18.25 20.37 -4.51
C ILE A 407 18.95 19.17 -3.86
N THR A 408 18.20 18.20 -3.35
CA THR A 408 18.81 17.05 -2.67
C THR A 408 19.34 16.02 -3.67
N TRP A 409 20.16 15.10 -3.19
CA TRP A 409 20.74 14.03 -3.99
C TRP A 409 19.66 13.18 -4.71
N VAL A 410 18.49 13.01 -4.10
CA VAL A 410 17.37 12.24 -4.67
C VAL A 410 16.83 12.94 -5.92
N GLU A 411 16.52 14.23 -5.83
CA GLU A 411 16.00 14.99 -6.98
C GLU A 411 17.06 15.13 -8.09
N ARG A 412 18.34 15.29 -7.73
CA ARG A 412 19.45 15.28 -8.70
C ARG A 412 19.52 13.97 -9.48
N LEU A 413 19.42 12.83 -8.79
CA LEU A 413 19.44 11.51 -9.44
C LEU A 413 18.20 11.29 -10.33
N ARG A 414 17.01 11.70 -9.87
CA ARG A 414 15.76 11.66 -10.66
C ARG A 414 15.92 12.43 -11.97
N LEU A 415 16.43 13.67 -11.92
CA LEU A 415 16.68 14.49 -13.11
C LEU A 415 17.62 13.81 -14.10
N ILE A 416 18.72 13.21 -13.61
CA ILE A 416 19.66 12.49 -14.48
C ILE A 416 18.98 11.29 -15.13
N ILE A 417 18.22 10.48 -14.37
CA ILE A 417 17.51 9.32 -14.93
C ILE A 417 16.48 9.76 -15.99
N ILE A 418 15.64 10.75 -15.66
CA ILE A 418 14.63 11.28 -16.58
C ILE A 418 15.30 11.81 -17.87
N TYR A 419 16.44 12.49 -17.75
CA TYR A 419 17.20 12.94 -18.90
C TYR A 419 17.75 11.78 -19.74
N VAL A 420 18.28 10.73 -19.11
CA VAL A 420 18.75 9.53 -19.82
C VAL A 420 17.61 8.86 -20.58
N LEU A 421 16.43 8.74 -19.97
CA LEU A 421 15.23 8.20 -20.61
C LEU A 421 14.76 9.08 -21.78
N TYR A 422 14.68 10.40 -21.58
CA TYR A 422 14.33 11.37 -22.64
C TYR A 422 15.25 11.29 -23.85
N ARG A 423 16.55 11.04 -23.62
CA ARG A 423 17.56 10.96 -24.69
C ARG A 423 17.60 9.63 -25.40
N ASP A 424 16.87 8.63 -24.92
CA ASP A 424 16.97 7.22 -25.31
C ASP A 424 18.44 6.77 -25.31
N GLY A 425 19.11 7.06 -24.19
CA GLY A 425 20.49 6.71 -23.95
C GLY A 425 21.49 7.82 -24.18
N VAL A 426 22.53 7.79 -23.36
CA VAL A 426 23.67 8.72 -23.40
C VAL A 426 24.98 7.94 -23.42
N ILE A 427 26.09 8.64 -23.68
CA ILE A 427 27.41 8.00 -23.61
C ILE A 427 27.72 7.72 -22.13
N THR A 428 28.31 6.57 -21.85
CA THR A 428 28.57 6.13 -20.46
C THR A 428 29.42 7.13 -19.68
N GLU A 429 30.43 7.71 -20.32
CA GLU A 429 31.29 8.74 -19.73
C GLU A 429 30.54 10.05 -19.45
N ASP A 430 29.47 10.35 -20.20
CA ASP A 430 28.62 11.52 -19.92
C ASP A 430 27.77 11.30 -18.66
N ILE A 431 27.34 10.06 -18.38
CA ILE A 431 26.67 9.72 -17.11
C ILE A 431 27.64 9.96 -15.95
N ASP A 432 28.88 9.49 -16.07
CA ASP A 432 29.89 9.65 -15.02
C ASP A 432 30.18 11.14 -14.74
N ARG A 433 30.22 11.97 -15.78
CA ARG A 433 30.35 13.43 -15.63
C ARG A 433 29.14 14.06 -14.96
N LEU A 434 27.92 13.67 -15.34
CA LEU A 434 26.69 14.19 -14.72
C LEU A 434 26.61 13.81 -13.24
N LEU A 435 26.94 12.57 -12.87
CA LEU A 435 26.99 12.12 -11.48
C LEU A 435 28.04 12.90 -10.68
N SER A 436 29.23 13.09 -11.26
CA SER A 436 30.31 13.84 -10.62
C SER A 436 29.94 15.31 -10.41
N HIS A 437 29.34 15.95 -11.42
CA HIS A 437 28.85 17.34 -11.35
C HIS A 437 27.74 17.49 -10.31
N ALA A 438 26.86 16.49 -10.17
CA ALA A 438 25.80 16.48 -9.16
C ALA A 438 26.28 16.11 -7.74
N ALA A 439 27.59 15.87 -7.55
CA ALA A 439 28.19 15.35 -6.33
C ALA A 439 27.55 14.04 -5.83
N LEU A 440 27.12 13.19 -6.75
CA LEU A 440 26.54 11.87 -6.45
C LEU A 440 27.63 10.79 -6.40
N GLN A 441 27.38 9.75 -5.60
CA GLN A 441 28.32 8.64 -5.49
C GLN A 441 28.37 7.83 -6.81
N PRO A 442 29.54 7.31 -7.23
CA PRO A 442 29.65 6.56 -8.49
C PRO A 442 28.79 5.29 -8.57
N ASN A 443 28.46 4.67 -7.43
CA ASN A 443 27.56 3.52 -7.34
C ASN A 443 26.12 3.86 -7.76
N GLU A 444 25.69 5.12 -7.71
CA GLU A 444 24.36 5.55 -8.19
C GLU A 444 24.16 5.26 -9.69
N LYS A 445 25.25 5.15 -10.45
CA LYS A 445 25.24 4.70 -11.85
C LYS A 445 24.52 3.36 -12.03
N VAL A 446 24.59 2.47 -11.05
CA VAL A 446 23.94 1.14 -11.10
C VAL A 446 22.44 1.29 -11.32
N LYS A 447 21.79 2.22 -10.61
CA LYS A 447 20.36 2.50 -10.73
C LYS A 447 19.98 2.92 -12.16
N ILE A 448 20.80 3.77 -12.78
CA ILE A 448 20.63 4.22 -14.18
C ILE A 448 20.82 3.04 -15.13
N THR A 449 21.90 2.25 -14.98
CA THR A 449 22.17 1.12 -15.88
C THR A 449 21.13 0.00 -15.77
N ASN A 450 20.54 -0.18 -14.58
CA ASN A 450 19.54 -1.21 -14.34
C ASN A 450 18.19 -0.93 -15.01
N LEU A 451 17.94 0.29 -15.49
CA LEU A 451 16.77 0.59 -16.35
C LEU A 451 16.71 -0.31 -17.59
N GLN A 452 17.86 -0.82 -18.06
CA GLN A 452 17.88 -1.80 -19.16
C GLN A 452 17.12 -3.10 -18.85
N ARG A 453 16.99 -3.46 -17.57
CA ARG A 453 16.21 -4.63 -17.13
C ARG A 453 14.71 -4.41 -17.29
N LEU A 454 14.30 -3.15 -17.39
CA LEU A 454 12.93 -2.70 -17.60
C LEU A 454 12.70 -2.21 -19.04
N GLY A 455 13.58 -2.57 -19.99
CA GLY A 455 13.40 -2.26 -21.41
C GLY A 455 13.87 -0.87 -21.86
N ALA A 456 14.42 -0.04 -20.96
CA ALA A 456 15.05 1.22 -21.36
C ALA A 456 16.44 1.02 -21.97
N ARG A 457 16.94 2.04 -22.67
CA ARG A 457 18.31 2.06 -23.21
C ARG A 457 19.12 3.14 -22.50
N PRO A 458 19.71 2.87 -21.32
CA PRO A 458 20.37 3.92 -20.55
C PRO A 458 21.68 4.40 -21.19
N THR A 459 22.35 3.53 -21.96
CA THR A 459 23.62 3.83 -22.62
C THR A 459 23.53 3.59 -24.12
N ARG A 460 24.37 4.31 -24.88
CA ARG A 460 24.52 4.13 -26.33
C ARG A 460 25.96 4.31 -26.76
N LYS A 461 26.33 3.76 -27.92
CA LYS A 461 27.69 3.88 -28.45
C LYS A 461 27.91 5.23 -29.15
N LEU A 462 29.16 5.67 -29.19
CA LEU A 462 29.56 6.84 -29.98
C LEU A 462 29.32 6.55 -31.48
N LYS A 463 28.68 7.50 -32.19
CA LYS A 463 28.25 7.38 -33.60
C LYS A 463 27.14 6.34 -33.87
N GLU A 464 26.47 5.83 -32.85
CA GLU A 464 25.27 5.03 -33.05
C GLU A 464 24.13 5.88 -33.64
N GLU A 465 23.51 5.38 -34.71
CA GLU A 465 22.43 6.07 -35.41
C GLU A 465 21.18 6.12 -34.52
N ARG A 466 20.62 7.33 -34.34
CA ARG A 466 19.38 7.51 -33.56
C ARG A 466 18.19 7.13 -34.41
N LYS A 467 17.56 6.00 -34.11
CA LYS A 467 16.26 5.63 -34.66
C LYS A 467 15.18 6.10 -33.69
N PRO A 468 14.39 7.14 -34.02
CA PRO A 468 13.30 7.55 -33.14
C PRO A 468 12.29 6.41 -33.05
N HIS A 469 12.03 5.94 -31.83
CA HIS A 469 10.94 5.01 -31.56
C HIS A 469 9.61 5.78 -31.57
N PRO A 470 8.56 5.27 -32.23
CA PRO A 470 7.24 5.87 -32.12
C PRO A 470 6.78 5.83 -30.66
N PRO A 471 6.08 6.86 -30.17
CA PRO A 471 5.52 6.84 -28.83
C PRO A 471 4.54 5.67 -28.69
N LEU A 472 4.49 5.06 -27.50
CA LEU A 472 3.61 3.93 -27.23
C LEU A 472 2.13 4.25 -27.47
N PHE A 473 1.73 5.46 -27.09
CA PHE A 473 0.38 5.99 -27.32
C PHE A 473 0.48 7.30 -28.12
N PRO A 474 0.33 7.26 -29.47
CA PRO A 474 0.35 8.46 -30.28
C PRO A 474 -0.80 9.41 -29.92
N ARG A 475 -0.47 10.67 -29.61
CA ARG A 475 -1.47 11.71 -29.29
C ARG A 475 -1.40 12.88 -30.27
N THR A 476 -2.56 13.45 -30.56
CA THR A 476 -2.63 14.71 -31.33
C THR A 476 -2.16 15.84 -30.41
N GLN A 477 -1.19 16.63 -30.86
CA GLN A 477 -0.71 17.78 -30.10
C GLN A 477 -1.86 18.73 -29.81
N VAL A 478 -2.03 19.08 -28.53
CA VAL A 478 -3.01 20.08 -28.08
C VAL A 478 -2.59 21.42 -28.66
N LYS A 479 -3.40 21.97 -29.57
CA LYS A 479 -3.07 23.21 -30.29
C LYS A 479 -3.20 24.47 -29.45
N ASN A 480 -3.99 24.43 -28.37
CA ASN A 480 -4.20 25.53 -27.43
C ASN A 480 -4.29 24.94 -26.01
N PRO A 481 -3.21 25.00 -25.20
CA PRO A 481 -3.30 24.64 -23.79
C PRO A 481 -4.11 25.70 -23.05
N GLY A 482 -5.37 25.40 -22.75
CA GLY A 482 -6.20 26.22 -21.89
C GLY A 482 -5.86 25.91 -20.44
N ASP A 483 -4.84 26.58 -19.90
CA ASP A 483 -4.67 27.02 -18.51
C ASP A 483 -3.18 27.27 -18.22
N GLU A 484 -2.82 28.53 -17.92
CA GLU A 484 -1.48 28.89 -17.40
C GLU A 484 -1.20 28.25 -16.03
N ASP A 485 -2.23 27.74 -15.35
CA ASP A 485 -2.12 27.17 -14.01
C ASP A 485 -1.49 25.76 -13.97
N ASN A 486 -1.26 25.10 -15.12
CA ASN A 486 -0.88 23.68 -15.18
C ASN A 486 0.54 23.37 -15.72
N PHE A 487 1.46 24.35 -15.79
CA PHE A 487 2.80 24.14 -16.36
C PHE A 487 3.63 23.06 -15.65
N LEU A 488 3.41 22.88 -14.35
CA LEU A 488 4.15 21.95 -13.50
C LEU A 488 3.56 20.53 -13.46
N SER A 489 2.41 20.29 -14.09
CA SER A 489 1.68 19.00 -14.01
C SER A 489 1.10 18.59 -15.37
N ARG A 490 1.91 18.70 -16.45
CA ARG A 490 1.53 18.40 -17.83
C ARG A 490 1.64 16.92 -18.20
N PHE A 491 2.55 16.21 -17.53
CA PHE A 491 2.82 14.79 -17.73
C PHE A 491 1.60 13.97 -17.28
N GLU A 492 1.19 13.04 -18.14
CA GLU A 492 0.09 12.12 -17.87
C GLU A 492 0.64 10.69 -17.92
N PRO A 493 0.41 9.85 -16.89
CA PRO A 493 0.87 8.47 -16.89
C PRO A 493 0.29 7.67 -18.05
N ALA A 494 1.07 6.73 -18.59
CA ALA A 494 0.68 5.91 -19.73
C ALA A 494 -0.64 5.12 -19.50
N VAL A 495 -0.97 4.80 -18.25
CA VAL A 495 -2.24 4.18 -17.85
C VAL A 495 -3.45 5.00 -18.33
N LYS A 496 -3.37 6.34 -18.30
CA LYS A 496 -4.45 7.21 -18.80
C LYS A 496 -4.70 6.96 -20.27
N HIS A 497 -3.62 6.94 -21.04
CA HIS A 497 -3.71 6.76 -22.48
C HIS A 497 -4.17 5.35 -22.86
N MET A 498 -3.68 4.34 -22.15
CA MET A 498 -4.16 2.96 -22.28
C MET A 498 -5.67 2.84 -22.05
N LEU A 499 -6.20 3.46 -20.99
CA LEU A 499 -7.63 3.45 -20.68
C LEU A 499 -8.45 4.23 -21.70
N GLU A 500 -8.00 5.42 -22.12
CA GLU A 500 -8.64 6.20 -23.18
C GLU A 500 -8.75 5.42 -24.48
N ASP A 501 -7.66 4.76 -24.89
CA ASP A 501 -7.62 3.98 -26.13
C ASP A 501 -8.47 2.72 -26.02
N LEU A 502 -8.54 2.10 -24.84
CA LEU A 502 -9.46 0.99 -24.58
C LEU A 502 -10.90 1.45 -24.78
N PHE A 503 -11.30 2.57 -24.15
CA PHE A 503 -12.68 3.05 -24.17
C PHE A 503 -13.11 3.62 -25.51
N ASN A 504 -12.15 4.08 -26.32
CA ASN A 504 -12.39 4.51 -27.69
C ASN A 504 -12.28 3.33 -28.70
N ASN A 505 -12.01 2.10 -28.24
CA ASN A 505 -11.78 0.91 -29.06
C ASN A 505 -10.66 1.06 -30.10
N VAL A 506 -9.61 1.83 -29.77
CA VAL A 506 -8.43 2.04 -30.61
C VAL A 506 -7.14 1.51 -29.96
N LEU A 507 -7.25 0.86 -28.80
CA LEU A 507 -6.11 0.23 -28.14
C LEU A 507 -5.55 -0.89 -29.03
N ASP A 508 -4.31 -0.67 -29.50
CA ASP A 508 -3.64 -1.52 -30.48
C ASP A 508 -3.62 -3.01 -30.07
N PRO A 509 -4.16 -3.93 -30.88
CA PRO A 509 -4.15 -5.35 -30.56
C PRO A 509 -2.77 -6.00 -30.64
N ALA A 510 -1.78 -5.39 -31.30
CA ALA A 510 -0.40 -5.90 -31.31
C ALA A 510 0.32 -5.58 -29.99
N THR A 511 0.16 -4.35 -29.49
CA THR A 511 0.71 -3.89 -28.21
C THR A 511 -0.07 -4.41 -27.00
N PHE A 512 -1.39 -4.59 -27.13
CA PHE A 512 -2.26 -5.14 -26.08
C PHE A 512 -3.11 -6.30 -26.61
N PRO A 513 -2.51 -7.45 -26.94
CA PRO A 513 -3.25 -8.62 -27.39
C PRO A 513 -4.18 -9.16 -26.30
N PHE A 514 -5.20 -9.89 -26.74
CA PHE A 514 -6.04 -10.68 -25.85
C PHE A 514 -5.39 -12.03 -25.54
N THR A 515 -5.62 -12.59 -24.35
CA THR A 515 -5.32 -14.00 -24.06
C THR A 515 -6.16 -14.94 -24.93
N ARG A 516 -7.42 -14.56 -25.17
CA ARG A 516 -8.39 -15.27 -26.00
C ARG A 516 -9.09 -14.30 -26.94
N PRO A 517 -9.15 -14.58 -28.25
CA PRO A 517 -9.89 -13.74 -29.19
C PRO A 517 -11.36 -13.61 -28.75
N PRO A 518 -11.96 -12.40 -28.79
CA PRO A 518 -13.39 -12.24 -28.53
C PRO A 518 -14.24 -13.06 -29.51
N ALA A 519 -15.24 -13.78 -29.00
CA ALA A 519 -16.09 -14.68 -29.80
C ALA A 519 -16.84 -13.97 -30.96
N ASP A 520 -17.16 -12.68 -30.79
CA ASP A 520 -17.92 -11.89 -31.76
C ASP A 520 -17.05 -11.03 -32.69
N GLY A 521 -15.73 -11.29 -32.77
CA GLY A 521 -14.80 -10.50 -33.58
C GLY A 521 -14.69 -9.02 -33.17
N GLY A 522 -15.12 -8.67 -31.95
CA GLY A 522 -15.13 -7.30 -31.43
C GLY A 522 -16.38 -6.47 -31.74
N ALA A 523 -17.40 -7.03 -32.41
CA ALA A 523 -18.63 -6.31 -32.78
C ALA A 523 -19.41 -5.75 -31.57
N ALA A 524 -19.38 -6.45 -30.44
CA ALA A 524 -19.97 -5.98 -29.18
C ALA A 524 -19.24 -4.76 -28.59
N ASP A 525 -17.92 -4.68 -28.79
CA ASP A 525 -17.10 -3.56 -28.30
C ASP A 525 -17.38 -2.29 -29.14
N THR A 526 -17.64 -2.45 -30.45
CA THR A 526 -18.02 -1.34 -31.35
C THR A 526 -19.41 -0.76 -31.04
N ALA A 527 -20.38 -1.60 -30.67
CA ALA A 527 -21.74 -1.16 -30.31
C ALA A 527 -21.80 -0.40 -28.98
N MET A 528 -20.85 -0.62 -28.07
CA MET A 528 -20.76 0.10 -26.79
C MET A 528 -20.27 1.55 -26.95
N ALA A 529 -19.47 1.86 -27.98
CA ALA A 529 -18.96 3.21 -28.21
C ALA A 529 -20.03 4.20 -28.71
N THR A 530 -21.10 3.71 -29.34
CA THR A 530 -22.16 4.57 -29.90
C THR A 530 -23.32 4.82 -28.94
N GLY A 531 -23.32 4.23 -27.73
CA GLY A 531 -24.40 4.38 -26.76
C GLY A 531 -25.76 3.85 -27.24
N GLN A 532 -25.82 3.17 -28.39
CA GLN A 532 -27.05 2.68 -29.00
C GLN A 532 -27.35 1.25 -28.56
N SER A 533 -27.76 1.08 -27.30
CA SER A 533 -28.54 -0.11 -26.94
C SER A 533 -29.97 0.06 -27.46
N LEU A 534 -30.26 -0.49 -28.64
CA LEU A 534 -31.60 -0.48 -29.26
C LEU A 534 -32.65 -1.33 -28.53
N ARG A 535 -32.34 -1.90 -27.35
CA ARG A 535 -33.21 -2.87 -26.66
C ARG A 535 -33.79 -2.40 -25.33
N SER A 536 -33.55 -1.16 -24.90
CA SER A 536 -34.14 -0.61 -23.67
C SER A 536 -34.74 0.78 -23.88
N ALA A 537 -35.67 0.90 -24.81
CA ALA A 537 -36.56 2.05 -24.92
C ALA A 537 -37.84 1.79 -24.12
N ALA A 538 -37.75 1.77 -22.79
CA ALA A 538 -38.93 1.90 -21.92
C ALA A 538 -39.13 3.40 -21.60
N PRO A 539 -40.37 3.92 -21.61
CA PRO A 539 -40.63 5.34 -21.46
C PRO A 539 -40.25 5.86 -20.07
N ARG A 540 -39.61 7.05 -20.04
CA ARG A 540 -38.93 7.66 -18.88
C ARG A 540 -39.81 7.93 -17.64
N TRP A 541 -41.13 7.79 -17.74
CA TRP A 541 -42.04 8.01 -16.59
C TRP A 541 -42.20 6.77 -15.70
N ALA A 542 -41.81 5.57 -16.16
CA ALA A 542 -41.95 4.32 -15.38
C ALA A 542 -40.74 4.01 -14.47
N SER A 543 -39.67 4.82 -14.51
CA SER A 543 -38.39 4.52 -13.83
C SER A 543 -38.18 5.29 -12.52
N ALA A 544 -39.14 6.10 -12.07
CA ALA A 544 -38.94 6.98 -10.91
C ALA A 544 -38.84 6.25 -9.55
N ASN A 545 -39.09 4.93 -9.49
CA ASN A 545 -39.10 4.19 -8.22
C ASN A 545 -38.48 2.78 -8.27
N ARG A 546 -37.74 2.43 -9.34
CA ARG A 546 -36.90 1.22 -9.35
C ARG A 546 -35.44 1.63 -9.18
N ARG A 547 -34.89 1.32 -8.00
CA ARG A 547 -33.44 1.38 -7.72
C ARG A 547 -32.71 0.52 -8.75
N GLN A 548 -32.18 1.14 -9.80
CA GLN A 548 -31.33 0.47 -10.78
C GLN A 548 -29.93 0.41 -10.19
N VAL A 549 -29.44 -0.79 -9.91
CA VAL A 549 -28.01 -1.04 -9.66
C VAL A 549 -27.26 -0.43 -10.85
N GLU A 550 -26.34 0.50 -10.59
CA GLU A 550 -25.58 1.15 -11.66
C GLU A 550 -24.86 0.10 -12.51
N ASN A 551 -25.28 0.01 -13.78
CA ASN A 551 -24.84 -1.01 -14.73
C ASN A 551 -23.46 -0.65 -15.35
N ARG A 552 -22.54 -0.13 -14.53
CA ARG A 552 -21.21 0.36 -14.96
C ARG A 552 -20.29 -0.80 -15.28
N GLN A 553 -19.68 -0.85 -16.46
CA GLN A 553 -18.70 -1.88 -16.81
C GLN A 553 -17.49 -1.79 -15.88
N ARG A 554 -17.00 -2.93 -15.39
CA ARG A 554 -15.80 -3.02 -14.55
C ARG A 554 -14.54 -3.14 -15.40
N VAL A 555 -13.49 -2.45 -14.99
CA VAL A 555 -12.15 -2.52 -15.60
C VAL A 555 -11.15 -2.69 -14.48
N ILE A 556 -10.29 -3.68 -14.60
CA ILE A 556 -9.23 -3.97 -13.64
C ILE A 556 -7.91 -3.71 -14.36
N VAL A 557 -7.05 -2.89 -13.79
CA VAL A 557 -5.69 -2.66 -14.29
C VAL A 557 -4.73 -3.29 -13.31
N PHE A 558 -4.06 -4.37 -13.71
CA PHE A 558 -2.97 -4.93 -12.94
C PHE A 558 -1.63 -4.39 -13.41
N MET A 559 -0.81 -3.96 -12.46
CA MET A 559 0.50 -3.41 -12.71
C MET A 559 1.58 -4.23 -11.99
N ALA A 560 2.37 -4.97 -12.76
CA ALA A 560 3.43 -5.81 -12.25
C ALA A 560 4.64 -4.98 -11.82
N GLY A 561 5.13 -5.20 -10.60
CA GLY A 561 6.31 -4.48 -10.09
C GLY A 561 6.01 -3.07 -9.59
N GLY A 562 4.80 -2.83 -9.11
CA GLY A 562 4.48 -1.60 -8.39
C GLY A 562 3.76 -0.57 -9.26
N ALA A 563 2.93 0.27 -8.62
CA ALA A 563 2.18 1.34 -9.28
C ALA A 563 2.30 2.64 -8.48
N THR A 564 2.14 3.78 -9.13
CA THR A 564 2.25 5.09 -8.49
C THR A 564 0.88 5.61 -8.05
N TYR A 565 0.87 6.60 -7.15
CA TYR A 565 -0.37 7.30 -6.79
C TYR A 565 -0.93 8.16 -7.93
N SER A 566 -0.10 8.60 -8.89
CA SER A 566 -0.60 9.25 -10.11
C SER A 566 -1.36 8.27 -11.00
N GLU A 567 -0.88 7.04 -11.18
CA GLU A 567 -1.61 5.99 -11.91
C GLU A 567 -2.91 5.58 -11.18
N ALA A 568 -2.90 5.56 -9.85
CA ALA A 568 -4.10 5.33 -9.05
C ALA A 568 -5.14 6.43 -9.29
N ARG A 569 -4.73 7.72 -9.24
CA ARG A 569 -5.58 8.88 -9.53
C ARG A 569 -6.26 8.76 -10.88
N ILE A 570 -5.52 8.40 -11.92
CA ILE A 570 -6.07 8.23 -13.28
C ILE A 570 -7.23 7.25 -13.32
N CYS A 571 -7.17 6.16 -12.53
CA CYS A 571 -8.27 5.20 -12.46
C CYS A 571 -9.55 5.82 -11.87
N TYR A 572 -9.43 6.72 -10.88
CA TYR A 572 -10.59 7.47 -10.37
C TYR A 572 -11.12 8.49 -11.40
N GLU A 573 -10.23 9.27 -12.01
CA GLU A 573 -10.61 10.29 -13.01
C GLU A 573 -11.35 9.67 -14.19
N GLU A 574 -10.80 8.61 -14.79
CA GLU A 574 -11.44 7.95 -15.93
C GLU A 574 -12.68 7.14 -15.51
N ALA A 575 -12.76 6.63 -14.27
CA ALA A 575 -13.97 5.99 -13.75
C ALA A 575 -15.14 6.99 -13.70
N GLU A 576 -14.91 8.17 -13.13
CA GLU A 576 -15.93 9.23 -13.05
C GLU A 576 -16.28 9.76 -14.44
N LYS A 577 -15.27 10.13 -15.24
CA LYS A 577 -15.45 10.71 -16.59
C LYS A 577 -16.18 9.78 -17.56
N ARG A 578 -15.96 8.46 -17.45
CA ARG A 578 -16.53 7.47 -18.38
C ARG A 578 -17.74 6.73 -17.81
N ASN A 579 -18.15 7.01 -16.57
CA ASN A 579 -19.20 6.29 -15.86
C ASN A 579 -18.92 4.77 -15.83
N ARG A 580 -17.72 4.40 -15.37
CA ARG A 580 -17.19 3.03 -15.28
C ARG A 580 -16.62 2.78 -13.89
N ASP A 581 -16.49 1.52 -13.52
CA ASP A 581 -15.81 1.14 -12.28
C ASP A 581 -14.39 0.67 -12.65
N ILE A 582 -13.37 1.49 -12.38
CA ILE A 582 -11.98 1.18 -12.75
C ILE A 582 -11.16 0.98 -11.48
N TYR A 583 -10.54 -0.20 -11.34
CA TYR A 583 -9.74 -0.58 -10.17
C TYR A 583 -8.28 -0.76 -10.58
N LEU A 584 -7.38 -0.05 -9.91
CA LEU A 584 -5.94 -0.31 -9.99
C LEU A 584 -5.56 -1.42 -9.00
N VAL A 585 -4.82 -2.40 -9.48
CA VAL A 585 -4.28 -3.53 -8.69
C VAL A 585 -2.78 -3.58 -8.94
N SER A 586 -1.99 -3.72 -7.88
CA SER A 586 -0.54 -3.75 -8.00
C SER A 586 0.11 -4.62 -6.93
N SER A 587 1.34 -5.09 -7.19
CA SER A 587 2.14 -5.76 -6.17
C SER A 587 2.36 -4.89 -4.93
N HIS A 588 2.60 -3.58 -5.11
CA HIS A 588 2.79 -2.59 -4.05
C HIS A 588 2.67 -1.16 -4.62
N MET A 589 2.64 -0.15 -3.74
CA MET A 589 2.70 1.25 -4.17
C MET A 589 4.15 1.73 -4.23
N LEU A 590 4.48 2.47 -5.29
CA LEU A 590 5.79 3.07 -5.52
C LEU A 590 5.78 4.53 -5.06
N THR A 591 6.77 4.88 -4.26
CA THR A 591 7.28 6.26 -4.15
C THR A 591 8.55 6.39 -5.00
N PRO A 592 8.94 7.59 -5.43
CA PRO A 592 10.17 7.77 -6.19
C PRO A 592 11.41 7.21 -5.46
N GLN A 593 11.48 7.39 -4.15
CA GLN A 593 12.58 6.88 -3.31
C GLN A 593 12.60 5.35 -3.27
N LEU A 594 11.44 4.71 -3.12
CA LEU A 594 11.35 3.24 -3.17
C LEU A 594 11.75 2.71 -4.56
N TYR A 595 11.30 3.35 -5.63
CA TYR A 595 11.63 2.96 -6.99
C TYR A 595 13.15 3.06 -7.24
N LEU A 596 13.79 4.16 -6.85
CA LEU A 596 15.25 4.33 -6.96
C LEU A 596 16.02 3.24 -6.18
N ARG A 597 15.56 2.91 -4.97
CA ARG A 597 16.13 1.82 -4.18
C ARG A 597 15.95 0.47 -4.87
N GLN A 598 14.77 0.19 -5.41
CA GLN A 598 14.49 -1.05 -6.12
C GLN A 598 15.24 -1.19 -7.45
N LEU A 599 15.56 -0.08 -8.13
CA LEU A 599 16.44 -0.12 -9.30
C LEU A 599 17.83 -0.64 -8.95
N GLU A 600 18.34 -0.37 -7.75
CA GLU A 600 19.61 -0.93 -7.28
C GLU A 600 19.52 -2.46 -7.12
N ASP A 601 18.39 -2.94 -6.60
CA ASP A 601 18.13 -4.37 -6.36
C ASP A 601 18.23 -5.23 -7.63
N LEU A 602 18.08 -4.66 -8.84
CA LEU A 602 18.02 -5.41 -10.10
C LEU A 602 19.33 -6.02 -10.58
N SER A 603 20.45 -5.64 -9.98
CA SER A 603 21.77 -6.22 -10.25
C SER A 603 22.39 -6.91 -9.04
N MET A 604 21.71 -6.90 -7.89
CA MET A 604 22.21 -7.54 -6.67
C MET A 604 22.11 -9.07 -6.76
N ASP A 605 22.95 -9.76 -5.99
CA ASP A 605 22.82 -11.21 -5.81
C ASP A 605 21.56 -11.52 -4.98
N ARG A 606 20.86 -12.60 -5.34
CA ARG A 606 19.63 -13.00 -4.63
C ARG A 606 19.83 -13.15 -3.12
N ARG A 607 21.00 -13.64 -2.68
CA ARG A 607 21.31 -13.84 -1.25
C ARG A 607 21.31 -12.54 -0.46
N THR A 608 21.57 -11.41 -1.13
CA THR A 608 21.58 -10.07 -0.51
C THR A 608 20.23 -9.37 -0.53
N LEU A 609 19.30 -9.82 -1.37
CA LEU A 609 17.96 -9.22 -1.48
C LEU A 609 17.06 -9.50 -0.28
N GLY A 610 17.42 -10.50 0.54
CA GLY A 610 16.66 -10.84 1.74
C GLY A 610 15.21 -11.24 1.46
N LEU A 611 14.97 -11.95 0.35
CA LEU A 611 13.63 -12.35 -0.09
C LEU A 611 12.91 -13.16 1.00
N PRO A 612 11.60 -12.96 1.24
CA PRO A 612 10.86 -13.70 2.28
C PRO A 612 10.98 -15.22 2.19
N MET A 613 11.05 -15.77 0.97
CA MET A 613 11.17 -17.21 0.75
C MET A 613 12.54 -17.79 1.12
N ASP A 614 13.58 -16.95 1.16
CA ASP A 614 14.95 -17.34 1.53
C ASP A 614 15.18 -17.26 3.05
N ARG A 615 14.22 -16.71 3.79
CA ARG A 615 14.27 -16.62 5.26
C ARG A 615 13.86 -17.96 5.88
N PRO A 616 14.27 -18.23 7.13
CA PRO A 616 13.77 -19.37 7.89
C PRO A 616 12.24 -19.36 7.92
N GLN A 617 11.63 -20.45 7.43
CA GLN A 617 10.18 -20.56 7.40
C GLN A 617 9.61 -20.71 8.81
N PRO A 618 8.46 -20.09 9.12
CA PRO A 618 7.81 -20.27 10.41
C PRO A 618 7.53 -21.75 10.69
N LYS A 619 7.73 -22.16 11.94
CA LYS A 619 7.46 -23.52 12.41
C LYS A 619 6.18 -23.55 13.22
N VAL A 620 5.60 -24.74 13.34
CA VAL A 620 4.49 -24.98 14.26
C VAL A 620 4.91 -24.63 15.69
N PRO A 621 4.11 -23.85 16.44
CA PRO A 621 4.41 -23.52 17.82
C PRO A 621 4.57 -24.76 18.71
N GLU A 622 5.52 -24.71 19.64
CA GLU A 622 5.92 -25.88 20.45
C GLU A 622 4.77 -26.47 21.29
N HIS A 623 3.82 -25.64 21.71
CA HIS A 623 2.68 -26.07 22.54
C HIS A 623 1.75 -27.07 21.83
N PHE A 624 1.81 -27.19 20.50
CA PHE A 624 1.10 -28.24 19.77
C PHE A 624 1.64 -29.64 20.04
N TYR A 625 2.94 -29.75 20.36
CA TYR A 625 3.62 -31.02 20.65
C TYR A 625 3.71 -31.32 22.16
N ALA A 626 3.35 -30.38 23.02
CA ALA A 626 3.38 -30.58 24.46
C ALA A 626 2.41 -31.70 24.87
N LYS A 627 2.92 -32.72 25.57
CA LYS A 627 2.09 -33.79 26.15
C LYS A 627 1.21 -33.19 27.26
N PRO A 628 -0.04 -33.68 27.44
CA PRO A 628 -0.89 -33.23 28.55
C PRO A 628 -0.15 -33.47 29.87
N LYS A 629 -0.11 -32.43 30.73
CA LYS A 629 0.48 -32.56 32.07
C LYS A 629 -0.27 -33.67 32.82
N PRO A 630 0.42 -34.58 33.54
CA PRO A 630 -0.25 -35.58 34.35
C PRO A 630 -1.18 -34.87 35.36
N PRO A 631 -2.35 -35.46 35.69
CA PRO A 631 -3.20 -34.89 36.72
C PRO A 631 -2.41 -34.71 38.01
N PRO A 632 -2.61 -33.60 38.76
CA PRO A 632 -1.92 -33.39 40.02
C PRO A 632 -2.19 -34.59 40.92
N GLN A 633 -1.12 -35.28 41.35
CA GLN A 633 -1.24 -36.39 42.29
C GLN A 633 -1.95 -35.86 43.55
N PRO A 634 -2.94 -36.58 44.10
CA PRO A 634 -3.56 -36.19 45.35
C PRO A 634 -2.46 -36.07 46.41
N MET A 635 -2.27 -34.88 46.98
CA MET A 635 -1.41 -34.71 48.15
C MET A 635 -1.86 -35.69 49.24
N GLN A 636 -1.07 -36.74 49.47
CA GLN A 636 -1.25 -37.60 50.62
C GLN A 636 -1.08 -36.74 51.88
N ARG A 637 -2.14 -36.65 52.70
CA ARG A 637 -2.06 -36.05 54.03
C ARG A 637 -0.98 -36.80 54.83
N PRO A 638 -0.07 -36.11 55.54
CA PRO A 638 0.91 -36.78 56.38
C PRO A 638 0.19 -37.59 57.47
N ALA A 639 0.55 -38.87 57.60
CA ALA A 639 0.06 -39.73 58.67
C ALA A 639 0.60 -39.26 60.03
N ALA A 640 -0.27 -39.31 61.05
CA ALA A 640 0.10 -39.00 62.43
C ALA A 640 1.13 -40.00 62.99
N PRO A 641 2.09 -39.56 63.83
CA PRO A 641 3.10 -40.45 64.38
C PRO A 641 2.53 -41.31 65.52
N PRO A 642 2.97 -42.57 65.69
CA PRO A 642 2.54 -43.42 66.79
C PRO A 642 3.29 -43.07 68.09
N ALA A 643 2.59 -43.21 69.21
CA ALA A 643 3.12 -43.02 70.56
C ALA A 643 3.47 -44.34 71.25
N ALA A 644 4.64 -44.38 71.90
CA ALA A 644 5.04 -45.13 73.12
C ALA A 644 6.59 -45.13 73.15
N GLY A 645 7.29 -44.57 74.15
CA GLY A 645 7.47 -45.11 75.52
C GLY A 645 8.42 -46.30 75.47
N SER A 646 9.55 -46.42 76.18
CA SER A 646 10.17 -45.71 77.30
C SER A 646 11.66 -46.13 77.38
N VAL A 647 12.47 -45.44 78.20
CA VAL A 647 13.56 -45.93 79.09
C VAL A 647 14.63 -44.84 79.28
N HIS A 648 14.77 -44.38 80.53
CA HIS A 648 15.77 -43.44 81.06
C HIS A 648 17.04 -44.20 81.60
N PRO A 649 18.00 -43.55 82.31
CA PRO A 649 19.17 -42.78 81.85
C PRO A 649 20.48 -43.39 82.45
N PRO A 650 21.68 -42.74 82.46
CA PRO A 650 21.97 -41.78 83.55
C PRO A 650 23.06 -40.68 83.31
N THR A 651 22.87 -39.56 84.03
CA THR A 651 23.84 -38.76 84.83
C THR A 651 24.96 -37.85 84.27
N GLN A 652 24.99 -36.65 84.89
CA GLN A 652 26.09 -35.71 85.23
C GLN A 652 26.73 -34.92 84.05
N ALA A 653 27.03 -33.62 84.14
CA ALA A 653 27.34 -32.73 85.26
C ALA A 653 27.09 -31.24 84.89
N MET A 654 27.12 -30.43 85.95
CA MET A 654 27.21 -28.96 86.10
C MET A 654 27.68 -28.11 84.89
N GLY A 655 27.36 -26.83 84.75
CA GLY A 655 26.76 -25.82 85.62
C GLY A 655 27.16 -24.42 85.14
N ALA A 656 26.40 -23.42 85.59
CA ALA A 656 26.80 -22.03 85.80
C ALA A 656 27.22 -21.10 84.62
N MET A 657 26.46 -20.01 84.56
CA MET A 657 26.89 -18.60 84.50
C MET A 657 27.08 -17.85 83.16
N THR A 658 26.46 -16.68 83.23
CA THR A 658 26.30 -15.53 82.35
C THR A 658 27.54 -14.61 82.31
N ILE A 659 27.54 -13.67 81.34
CA ILE A 659 28.19 -12.32 81.31
C ILE A 659 29.41 -12.15 80.38
N ASN A 660 29.12 -11.55 79.21
CA ASN A 660 29.58 -10.25 78.67
C ASN A 660 31.06 -9.94 78.31
N SER A 661 31.17 -9.12 77.25
CA SER A 661 32.29 -8.26 76.79
C SER A 661 33.53 -8.97 76.20
N GLY A 662 34.17 -8.51 75.12
CA GLY A 662 34.03 -7.34 74.26
C GLY A 662 35.24 -7.24 73.31
N ALA A 663 35.23 -6.21 72.46
CA ALA A 663 36.37 -5.53 71.83
C ALA A 663 36.90 -5.94 70.43
N ALA A 664 37.05 -4.88 69.63
CA ALA A 664 38.17 -4.53 68.74
C ALA A 664 38.20 -5.00 67.27
N HIS A 665 37.74 -4.07 66.41
CA HIS A 665 38.42 -3.48 65.23
C HIS A 665 39.98 -3.61 65.19
N PRO A 666 40.67 -3.47 64.01
CA PRO A 666 40.47 -2.30 63.14
C PRO A 666 40.82 -2.35 61.62
N HIS A 667 40.42 -1.25 60.95
CA HIS A 667 41.06 -0.49 59.86
C HIS A 667 41.38 -1.16 58.51
N ALA A 668 41.30 -0.52 57.34
CA ALA A 668 40.88 0.82 56.85
C ALA A 668 40.67 0.64 55.31
N GLY A 669 39.71 1.29 54.64
CA GLY A 669 39.82 2.67 54.13
C GLY A 669 40.48 2.69 52.73
N VAL A 670 40.10 3.47 51.71
CA VAL A 670 39.49 4.80 51.67
C VAL A 670 39.17 5.19 50.20
N SER A 671 38.01 5.83 50.02
CA SER A 671 37.59 6.95 49.13
C SER A 671 37.87 7.04 47.62
N GLY A 672 36.90 7.65 46.93
CA GLY A 672 37.20 8.66 45.89
C GLY A 672 36.00 9.06 45.03
N ALA A 673 35.35 10.19 45.37
CA ALA A 673 34.27 10.82 44.60
C ALA A 673 34.70 12.23 44.12
N ARG A 674 34.07 12.70 43.02
CA ARG A 674 34.00 14.04 42.36
C ARG A 674 34.70 14.16 40.99
N PRO A 675 34.38 15.15 40.11
CA PRO A 675 33.38 16.27 40.19
C PRO A 675 32.52 16.51 38.91
N PRO A 676 31.59 17.49 38.91
CA PRO A 676 31.02 18.11 37.70
C PRO A 676 31.72 19.43 37.32
N ALA A 677 31.62 19.83 36.04
CA ALA A 677 32.29 20.98 35.40
C ALA A 677 31.26 22.04 34.88
N PRO A 678 31.65 23.24 34.38
CA PRO A 678 31.16 24.55 34.83
C PRO A 678 30.25 25.32 33.83
N PRO A 679 29.76 26.54 34.16
CA PRO A 679 28.80 27.27 33.33
C PRO A 679 29.46 28.31 32.38
N ALA A 680 28.91 28.43 31.18
CA ALA A 680 29.04 29.57 30.26
C ALA A 680 27.60 30.02 29.93
N GLY A 681 27.19 31.27 29.70
CA GLY A 681 27.79 32.50 29.19
C GLY A 681 26.59 33.28 28.59
N LYS A 682 26.52 34.60 28.80
CA LYS A 682 25.34 35.46 28.54
C LYS A 682 24.91 35.51 27.04
N PRO A 683 23.63 35.86 26.74
CA PRO A 683 23.12 35.90 25.37
C PRO A 683 23.45 37.22 24.65
N GLU A 684 23.87 37.12 23.38
CA GLU A 684 23.95 38.24 22.44
C GLU A 684 22.60 38.52 21.77
N LYS A 685 22.34 39.81 21.50
CA LYS A 685 21.15 40.34 20.83
C LYS A 685 21.23 40.12 19.32
N PRO A 686 20.12 39.81 18.62
CA PRO A 686 20.07 39.97 17.17
C PRO A 686 19.68 41.40 16.78
N VAL A 687 20.41 41.97 15.83
CA VAL A 687 20.09 43.22 15.14
C VAL A 687 19.48 42.89 13.77
N LYS A 688 18.24 43.37 13.59
CA LYS A 688 17.51 43.75 12.34
C LYS A 688 17.47 42.76 11.17
N GLU A 689 16.24 42.43 10.75
CA GLU A 689 15.81 42.77 9.39
C GLU A 689 14.29 42.90 9.23
N LYS A 690 13.89 43.89 8.44
CA LYS A 690 12.50 44.27 8.19
C LYS A 690 11.86 43.26 7.22
N LYS A 691 10.73 42.71 7.64
CA LYS A 691 9.69 42.15 6.76
C LYS A 691 9.40 43.10 5.59
N LYS A 692 9.51 42.61 4.35
CA LYS A 692 8.54 42.87 3.29
C LYS A 692 8.26 41.60 2.49
N ARG A 693 6.97 41.28 2.48
CA ARG A 693 6.26 40.21 1.77
C ARG A 693 6.38 40.37 0.25
N ASN A 694 6.36 39.23 -0.45
CA ASN A 694 5.40 38.95 -1.53
C ASN A 694 5.34 37.44 -1.77
N LEU A 695 4.34 36.81 -1.14
CA LEU A 695 3.96 35.41 -1.37
C LEU A 695 2.84 35.46 -2.41
N PHE A 696 3.05 34.86 -3.57
CA PHE A 696 2.14 34.76 -4.72
C PHE A 696 1.87 36.07 -5.47
N GLY A 697 2.24 36.08 -6.76
CA GLY A 697 1.90 37.12 -7.73
C GLY A 697 0.41 37.13 -8.09
N LEU A 698 -0.46 37.27 -7.10
CA LEU A 698 -1.88 37.56 -7.30
C LEU A 698 -2.02 39.04 -7.63
N LYS A 699 -2.11 39.35 -8.93
CA LYS A 699 -2.63 40.66 -9.37
C LYS A 699 -4.07 40.76 -8.86
N LYS A 700 -4.33 41.72 -7.96
CA LYS A 700 -5.70 42.18 -7.72
C LYS A 700 -6.18 42.89 -8.97
N SER A 701 -7.18 42.32 -9.65
CA SER A 701 -8.03 43.09 -10.54
C SER A 701 -8.87 44.05 -9.69
N SER A 702 -8.73 45.34 -9.97
CA SER A 702 -9.74 46.37 -9.71
C SER A 702 -9.91 47.15 -10.99
#